data_AF-A0A7U2EXK5-F1
#
_entry.id   AF-A0A7U2EXK5-F1
#
_cell.length_a   1.000
_cell.length_b   1.000
_cell.length_c   1.000
_cell.angle_alpha   90.00
_cell.angle_beta   90.00
_cell.angle_gamma   90.00
#
_symmetry.space_group_name_H-M   'P 1'
#
loop_
_entity.id
_entity.type
_entity.pdbx_description
1 polymer ?
#
loop_
_entity_poly.entity_id
_entity_poly.type
_entity_poly.pdbx_seq_one_letter_code
_entity_poly.pdbx_strand_id
1 'polypeptide(L)'
;MSTAQEYEPNLPEGAEKSLVLELTGQDATLVDLQKELGDLREDSDSAVLERMYQSLATSVGKQQEFQTPFRETGILALALKGLESNSAPKSLRKQYLRLVGNCVADNDLNREVVTKDLQKLVALITDEELSTIALIVLFNLCNDFDPAKAAAASLRLDATISRELFLQNVPEPALDYAVDLLTWTTGKLTADQLKDEYSLETFAGLLKVALQYDEDHYHEYVAILVHYIQDPEFQQSVATPKFVDDLVVLMLDFEARISADDIEAVFQELALTKPDEAQQSEEASVLLLSQLINSISALSATDAFAQNFNVRSAVIERIRAKLKYPTSKSPSAVCACVMLGNLAMSDEVCIDMVSIMQLHLPLRDMLFFDKHSALLYAALGFLRHLAFPEQNRTELGDARVVEACHAYLVKEADDPAVRGEVAALLCKLVTNNPKNIERVVFDRVGESKDEQGELPLESVSNGPTCFEDLVKQSLVPGKPLPSTSMKNMMVEAGRTIVAILRYLGRAVTGGDLDVDAVRLRMFECPDVARPLAKLVRQRFYADARSEGLLGLGLMAQSPEGASRVIDEIKDDAGLLEAIKEFAEGKDGGAEQQGQAAGRDYQNAVVLLQALQNHWPNEGDGTLKDQIASLQNSLGKMMV
;
A
#
# COMPACT_ATOMS: atom_id res chain seq x y z
N MET A 1 -25.11 31.30 -17.65
CA MET A 1 -26.55 31.67 -17.63
C MET A 1 -26.73 33.14 -17.95
N SER A 2 -27.83 33.47 -18.63
CA SER A 2 -28.19 34.80 -19.14
C SER A 2 -28.68 35.74 -18.03
N THR A 3 -28.16 36.98 -18.08
CA THR A 3 -28.71 38.30 -17.68
C THR A 3 -29.58 38.44 -16.42
N ALA A 4 -29.09 39.27 -15.47
CA ALA A 4 -29.91 40.10 -14.60
C ALA A 4 -29.68 41.58 -14.99
N GLN A 5 -30.76 42.24 -15.43
CA GLN A 5 -30.83 43.69 -15.65
C GLN A 5 -30.91 44.40 -14.31
N GLU A 6 -30.15 45.48 -14.10
CA GLU A 6 -30.49 46.48 -13.08
C GLU A 6 -29.95 47.89 -13.41
N TYR A 7 -30.92 48.81 -13.52
CA TYR A 7 -30.96 50.24 -13.20
C TYR A 7 -29.82 51.22 -13.58
N GLU A 8 -30.13 52.11 -14.53
CA GLU A 8 -29.41 53.35 -14.83
C GLU A 8 -29.89 54.52 -13.93
N PRO A 9 -28.98 55.24 -13.25
CA PRO A 9 -29.18 56.62 -12.85
C PRO A 9 -28.34 57.56 -13.73
N ASN A 10 -28.99 58.60 -14.25
CA ASN A 10 -28.45 59.61 -15.17
C ASN A 10 -27.09 60.22 -14.75
N LEU A 11 -26.14 60.20 -15.69
CA LEU A 11 -24.82 60.85 -15.63
C LEU A 11 -24.80 62.18 -16.41
N PRO A 12 -23.85 63.09 -16.14
CA PRO A 12 -23.64 64.31 -16.91
C PRO A 12 -22.98 64.02 -18.28
N GLU A 13 -23.53 64.59 -19.34
CA GLU A 13 -23.06 64.49 -20.72
C GLU A 13 -21.63 65.06 -20.88
N GLY A 14 -20.68 64.20 -21.25
CA GLY A 14 -19.32 64.61 -21.64
C GLY A 14 -18.28 63.48 -21.62
N ALA A 15 -18.35 62.58 -20.65
CA ALA A 15 -17.37 61.49 -20.49
C ALA A 15 -17.68 60.24 -21.35
N GLU A 16 -18.95 59.98 -21.67
CA GLU A 16 -19.34 58.77 -22.42
C GLU A 16 -18.88 58.77 -23.88
N LYS A 17 -18.73 59.93 -24.51
CA LYS A 17 -18.41 60.02 -25.94
C LYS A 17 -16.95 59.69 -26.28
N SER A 18 -16.04 59.57 -25.30
CA SER A 18 -14.64 59.24 -25.61
C SER A 18 -14.25 57.78 -25.33
N LEU A 19 -14.99 57.05 -24.48
CA LEU A 19 -14.62 55.70 -24.06
C LEU A 19 -15.35 54.58 -24.83
N VAL A 20 -16.48 54.88 -25.47
CA VAL A 20 -17.30 53.89 -26.22
C VAL A 20 -17.09 54.01 -27.74
N LEU A 21 -16.36 55.02 -28.20
CA LEU A 21 -15.99 55.19 -29.60
C LEU A 21 -14.81 54.26 -29.94
N GLU A 22 -15.18 53.05 -30.36
CA GLU A 22 -14.38 52.16 -31.21
C GLU A 22 -12.90 52.08 -30.82
N LEU A 23 -12.58 51.27 -29.80
CA LEU A 23 -11.24 50.71 -29.62
C LEU A 23 -10.91 49.86 -30.86
N THR A 24 -10.54 50.49 -31.97
CA THR A 24 -10.28 49.91 -33.30
C THR A 24 -8.92 49.22 -33.39
N GLY A 25 -8.35 48.78 -32.25
CA GLY A 25 -7.05 48.12 -32.22
C GLY A 25 -5.89 48.99 -32.70
N GLN A 26 -6.00 50.33 -32.64
CA GLN A 26 -4.90 51.22 -32.99
C GLN A 26 -3.98 51.44 -31.79
N ASP A 27 -2.76 50.89 -31.83
CA ASP A 27 -1.77 50.95 -30.74
C ASP A 27 -1.56 52.36 -30.17
N ALA A 28 -1.56 53.40 -31.01
CA ALA A 28 -1.39 54.79 -30.58
C ALA A 28 -2.47 55.24 -29.58
N THR A 29 -3.73 54.85 -29.81
CA THR A 29 -4.86 55.21 -28.91
C THR A 29 -4.79 54.50 -27.56
N LEU A 30 -4.24 53.29 -27.54
CA LEU A 30 -4.06 52.51 -26.31
C LEU A 30 -2.87 53.00 -25.49
N VAL A 31 -1.81 53.50 -26.13
CA VAL A 31 -0.67 54.15 -25.43
C VAL A 31 -1.10 55.46 -24.76
N ASP A 32 -1.90 56.29 -25.45
CA ASP A 32 -2.44 57.52 -24.85
C ASP A 32 -3.37 57.20 -23.67
N LEU A 33 -4.22 56.18 -23.82
CA LEU A 33 -5.08 55.68 -22.74
C LEU A 33 -4.27 55.14 -21.55
N GLN A 34 -3.19 54.40 -21.81
CA GLN A 34 -2.30 53.91 -20.76
C GLN A 34 -1.70 55.06 -19.93
N LYS A 35 -1.32 56.16 -20.60
CA LYS A 35 -0.79 57.34 -19.92
C LYS A 35 -1.87 58.02 -19.08
N GLU A 36 -3.07 58.20 -19.61
CA GLU A 36 -4.20 58.77 -18.88
C GLU A 36 -4.56 57.95 -17.62
N LEU A 37 -4.56 56.61 -17.72
CA LEU A 37 -4.74 55.73 -16.56
C LEU A 37 -3.63 55.88 -15.51
N GLY A 38 -2.40 56.19 -15.95
CA GLY A 38 -1.26 56.48 -15.08
C GLY A 38 -1.45 57.79 -14.31
N ASP A 39 -1.80 58.87 -15.02
CA ASP A 39 -1.99 60.21 -14.46
C ASP A 39 -3.17 60.23 -13.46
N LEU A 40 -4.32 59.64 -13.82
CA LEU A 40 -5.50 59.55 -12.95
C LEU A 40 -5.25 58.78 -11.65
N ARG A 41 -4.31 57.83 -11.68
CA ARG A 41 -3.92 57.06 -10.49
C ARG A 41 -3.13 57.92 -9.50
N GLU A 42 -2.32 58.86 -9.98
CA GLU A 42 -1.57 59.80 -9.12
C GLU A 42 -2.50 60.86 -8.52
N ASP A 43 -3.50 61.31 -9.28
CA ASP A 43 -4.47 62.33 -8.86
C ASP A 43 -5.58 61.81 -7.91
N SER A 44 -5.62 60.51 -7.62
CA SER A 44 -6.55 59.85 -6.67
C SER A 44 -8.05 59.88 -7.03
N ASP A 45 -8.43 60.13 -8.30
CA ASP A 45 -9.84 60.03 -8.74
C ASP A 45 -10.27 58.57 -8.99
N SER A 46 -10.48 57.85 -7.89
CA SER A 46 -10.77 56.41 -7.91
C SER A 46 -12.08 56.03 -8.63
N ALA A 47 -13.07 56.93 -8.68
CA ALA A 47 -14.38 56.64 -9.28
C ALA A 47 -14.38 56.72 -10.82
N VAL A 48 -13.56 57.61 -11.39
CA VAL A 48 -13.32 57.66 -12.83
C VAL A 48 -12.47 56.46 -13.26
N LEU A 49 -11.40 56.19 -12.50
CA LEU A 49 -10.51 55.06 -12.76
C LEU A 49 -11.26 53.72 -12.73
N GLU A 50 -12.17 53.53 -11.78
CA GLU A 50 -13.01 52.32 -11.69
C GLU A 50 -13.85 52.12 -12.95
N ARG A 51 -14.52 53.16 -13.43
CA ARG A 51 -15.35 53.09 -14.65
C ARG A 51 -14.52 52.78 -15.90
N MET A 52 -13.32 53.35 -16.00
CA MET A 52 -12.41 53.06 -17.11
C MET A 52 -11.97 51.59 -17.10
N TYR A 53 -11.50 51.08 -15.96
CA TYR A 53 -11.09 49.68 -15.85
C TYR A 53 -12.26 48.70 -16.00
N GLN A 54 -13.46 49.07 -15.56
CA GLN A 54 -14.67 48.29 -15.82
C GLN A 54 -14.96 48.16 -17.32
N SER A 55 -14.83 49.26 -18.07
CA SER A 55 -14.99 49.26 -19.53
C SER A 55 -13.93 48.39 -20.19
N LEU A 56 -12.65 48.60 -19.85
CA LEU A 56 -11.53 47.82 -20.39
C LEU A 56 -11.66 46.33 -20.11
N ALA A 57 -11.96 45.94 -18.86
CA ALA A 57 -12.17 44.55 -18.48
C ALA A 57 -13.35 43.92 -19.26
N THR A 58 -14.42 44.68 -19.49
CA THR A 58 -15.57 44.23 -20.27
C THR A 58 -15.22 44.05 -21.75
N SER A 59 -14.42 44.96 -22.32
CA SER A 59 -13.98 44.89 -23.71
C SER A 59 -13.10 43.67 -23.97
N VAL A 60 -12.03 43.46 -23.19
CA VAL A 60 -11.15 42.29 -23.37
C VAL A 60 -11.85 40.97 -23.06
N GLY A 61 -12.83 40.97 -22.15
CA GLY A 61 -13.66 39.78 -21.89
C GLY A 61 -14.62 39.43 -23.03
N LYS A 62 -15.00 40.39 -23.88
CA LYS A 62 -15.84 40.17 -25.06
C LYS A 62 -15.02 39.91 -26.33
N GLN A 63 -13.82 40.49 -26.42
CA GLN A 63 -12.97 40.48 -27.60
C GLN A 63 -11.53 40.14 -27.17
N GLN A 64 -11.15 38.88 -27.32
CA GLN A 64 -9.82 38.37 -26.95
C GLN A 64 -8.68 39.05 -27.72
N GLU A 65 -8.98 39.67 -28.87
CA GLU A 65 -8.04 40.46 -29.67
C GLU A 65 -7.36 41.58 -28.88
N PHE A 66 -7.98 42.07 -27.80
CA PHE A 66 -7.39 43.09 -26.92
C PHE A 66 -6.34 42.55 -25.92
N GLN A 67 -6.26 41.24 -25.71
CA GLN A 67 -5.33 40.65 -24.75
C GLN A 67 -3.86 40.99 -25.07
N THR A 68 -3.49 40.89 -26.35
CA THR A 68 -2.11 41.18 -26.81
C THR A 68 -1.81 42.69 -26.76
N PRO A 69 -2.64 43.59 -27.34
CA PRO A 69 -2.44 45.03 -27.23
C PRO A 69 -2.37 45.52 -25.77
N PHE A 70 -3.19 44.99 -24.86
CA PHE A 70 -3.16 45.39 -23.45
C PHE A 70 -1.86 44.98 -22.75
N ARG A 71 -1.26 43.84 -23.14
CA ARG A 71 0.08 43.46 -22.68
C ARG A 71 1.14 44.43 -23.23
N GLU A 72 1.15 44.63 -24.54
CA GLU A 72 2.22 45.36 -25.24
C GLU A 72 2.23 46.87 -24.92
N THR A 73 1.05 47.45 -24.71
CA THR A 73 0.93 48.87 -24.31
C THR A 73 1.12 49.09 -22.81
N GLY A 74 1.16 48.05 -21.98
CA GLY A 74 1.40 48.15 -20.53
C GLY A 74 0.14 48.38 -19.69
N ILE A 75 -1.07 48.34 -20.28
CA ILE A 75 -2.34 48.41 -19.54
C ILE A 75 -2.46 47.25 -18.53
N LEU A 76 -2.11 46.03 -18.96
CA LEU A 76 -2.07 44.87 -18.06
C LEU A 76 -1.10 45.08 -16.89
N ALA A 77 0.08 45.64 -17.16
CA ALA A 77 1.09 45.92 -16.13
C ALA A 77 0.61 46.99 -15.13
N LEU A 78 -0.11 48.02 -15.59
CA LEU A 78 -0.72 49.01 -14.70
C LEU A 78 -1.78 48.40 -13.78
N ALA A 79 -2.63 47.53 -14.32
CA ALA A 79 -3.64 46.81 -13.53
C ALA A 79 -2.99 45.95 -12.44
N LEU A 80 -1.95 45.17 -12.77
CA LEU A 80 -1.19 44.37 -11.81
C LEU A 80 -0.55 45.23 -10.72
N LYS A 81 0.06 46.36 -11.09
CA LYS A 81 0.59 47.33 -10.12
C LYS A 81 -0.54 47.93 -9.25
N GLY A 82 -1.75 48.04 -9.78
CA GLY A 82 -2.93 48.53 -9.07
C GLY A 82 -3.37 47.63 -7.91
N LEU A 83 -3.11 46.33 -8.00
CA LEU A 83 -3.51 45.35 -6.97
C LEU A 83 -2.79 45.54 -5.62
N GLU A 84 -1.57 46.10 -5.63
CA GLU A 84 -0.75 46.36 -4.44
C GLU A 84 -1.26 47.52 -3.57
N SER A 85 -2.09 48.39 -4.14
CA SER A 85 -2.51 49.62 -3.46
C SER A 85 -3.61 49.31 -2.45
N ASN A 86 -3.22 49.09 -1.19
CA ASN A 86 -4.17 48.93 -0.07
C ASN A 86 -5.03 50.18 0.18
N SER A 87 -4.64 51.33 -0.38
CA SER A 87 -5.42 52.57 -0.37
C SER A 87 -6.49 52.63 -1.47
N ALA A 88 -6.43 51.78 -2.49
CA ALA A 88 -7.42 51.76 -3.56
C ALA A 88 -8.72 51.12 -3.07
N PRO A 89 -9.90 51.66 -3.44
CA PRO A 89 -11.18 51.04 -3.14
C PRO A 89 -11.24 49.59 -3.64
N LYS A 90 -11.86 48.69 -2.88
CA LYS A 90 -12.02 47.29 -3.26
C LYS A 90 -12.79 47.12 -4.57
N SER A 91 -13.77 47.99 -4.84
CA SER A 91 -14.51 48.03 -6.10
C SER A 91 -13.59 48.25 -7.32
N LEU A 92 -12.61 49.13 -7.20
CA LEU A 92 -11.58 49.37 -8.23
C LEU A 92 -10.62 48.18 -8.36
N ARG A 93 -10.14 47.61 -7.24
CA ARG A 93 -9.28 46.42 -7.24
C ARG A 93 -9.98 45.22 -7.89
N LYS A 94 -11.29 45.09 -7.71
CA LYS A 94 -12.11 44.11 -8.41
C LYS A 94 -12.07 44.31 -9.92
N GLN A 95 -12.12 45.55 -10.43
CA GLN A 95 -11.98 45.79 -11.88
C GLN A 95 -10.57 45.46 -12.40
N TYR A 96 -9.51 45.73 -11.62
CA TYR A 96 -8.16 45.27 -11.96
C TYR A 96 -8.10 43.75 -12.11
N LEU A 97 -8.66 43.00 -11.14
CA LEU A 97 -8.72 41.54 -11.20
C LEU A 97 -9.51 41.04 -12.41
N ARG A 98 -10.66 41.66 -12.72
CA ARG A 98 -11.44 41.32 -13.94
C ARG A 98 -10.61 41.50 -15.20
N LEU A 99 -9.88 42.62 -15.32
CA LEU A 99 -9.03 42.88 -16.48
C LEU A 99 -7.91 41.83 -16.57
N VAL A 100 -7.20 41.57 -15.47
CA VAL A 100 -6.12 40.58 -15.41
C VAL A 100 -6.63 39.19 -15.80
N GLY A 101 -7.72 38.73 -15.18
CA GLY A 101 -8.33 37.43 -15.45
C GLY A 101 -8.75 37.22 -16.90
N ASN A 102 -9.33 38.25 -17.51
CA ASN A 102 -9.72 38.21 -18.93
C ASN A 102 -8.50 38.30 -19.87
N CYS A 103 -7.44 38.98 -19.45
CA CYS A 103 -6.19 39.05 -20.22
C CYS A 103 -5.42 37.73 -20.26
N VAL A 104 -5.51 36.90 -19.21
CA VAL A 104 -4.78 35.63 -19.11
C VAL A 104 -5.58 34.42 -19.60
N ALA A 105 -6.90 34.56 -19.78
CA ALA A 105 -7.75 33.49 -20.28
C ALA A 105 -7.23 33.00 -21.65
N ASP A 106 -6.82 31.73 -21.71
CA ASP A 106 -6.30 31.03 -22.90
C ASP A 106 -5.13 31.75 -23.61
N ASN A 107 -4.30 32.49 -22.86
CA ASN A 107 -3.20 33.27 -23.41
C ASN A 107 -1.89 33.09 -22.63
N ASP A 108 -1.11 32.09 -23.02
CA ASP A 108 0.12 31.69 -22.31
C ASP A 108 1.18 32.80 -22.21
N LEU A 109 1.29 33.68 -23.22
CA LEU A 109 2.21 34.81 -23.17
C LEU A 109 1.81 35.81 -22.08
N ASN A 110 0.51 36.04 -21.92
CA ASN A 110 0.00 36.90 -20.83
C ASN A 110 0.09 36.18 -19.48
N ARG A 111 -0.17 34.86 -19.43
CA ARG A 111 0.04 34.04 -18.22
C ARG A 111 1.48 34.09 -17.75
N GLU A 112 2.46 34.01 -18.64
CA GLU A 112 3.89 34.13 -18.32
C GLU A 112 4.23 35.47 -17.67
N VAL A 113 3.67 36.57 -18.18
CA VAL A 113 3.87 37.91 -17.60
C VAL A 113 3.25 37.99 -16.21
N VAL A 114 1.98 37.57 -16.06
CA VAL A 114 1.23 37.69 -14.80
C VAL A 114 1.78 36.76 -13.71
N THR A 115 2.32 35.60 -14.08
CA THR A 115 2.90 34.62 -13.13
C THR A 115 4.04 35.21 -12.29
N LYS A 116 4.76 36.22 -12.82
CA LYS A 116 5.82 36.93 -12.08
C LYS A 116 5.29 37.69 -10.86
N ASP A 117 4.00 38.03 -10.87
CA ASP A 117 3.32 38.78 -9.82
C ASP A 117 2.32 37.90 -9.04
N LEU A 118 2.43 36.56 -9.15
CA LEU A 118 1.47 35.60 -8.59
C LEU A 118 1.22 35.80 -7.08
N GLN A 119 2.26 36.13 -6.31
CA GLN A 119 2.15 36.37 -4.87
C GLN A 119 1.11 37.45 -4.52
N LYS A 120 0.94 38.46 -5.39
CA LYS A 120 -0.05 39.53 -5.21
C LYS A 120 -1.46 39.01 -5.34
N LEU A 121 -1.68 38.04 -6.24
CA LEU A 121 -2.98 37.41 -6.46
C LEU A 121 -3.32 36.48 -5.30
N VAL A 122 -2.35 35.68 -4.83
CA VAL A 122 -2.52 34.78 -3.68
C VAL A 122 -2.94 35.55 -2.42
N ALA A 123 -2.33 36.72 -2.18
CA ALA A 123 -2.66 37.56 -1.03
C ALA A 123 -4.12 38.08 -1.03
N LEU A 124 -4.85 38.02 -2.15
CA LEU A 124 -6.23 38.51 -2.27
C LEU A 124 -7.27 37.44 -1.98
N ILE A 125 -6.86 36.16 -1.87
CA ILE A 125 -7.76 35.05 -1.52
C ILE A 125 -8.36 35.25 -0.12
N THR A 126 -7.63 35.92 0.77
CA THR A 126 -8.04 36.15 2.16
C THR A 126 -8.92 37.40 2.34
N ASP A 127 -9.18 38.18 1.29
CA ASP A 127 -10.09 39.33 1.33
C ASP A 127 -11.50 38.89 0.93
N GLU A 128 -12.45 38.98 1.84
CA GLU A 128 -13.85 38.54 1.68
C GLU A 128 -14.52 39.06 0.39
N GLU A 129 -14.22 40.29 -0.04
CA GLU A 129 -14.85 40.89 -1.23
C GLU A 129 -14.13 40.58 -2.54
N LEU A 130 -12.86 40.16 -2.47
CA LEU A 130 -12.00 39.92 -3.62
C LEU A 130 -11.71 38.43 -3.84
N SER A 131 -11.95 37.58 -2.84
CA SER A 131 -11.59 36.16 -2.83
C SER A 131 -12.13 35.40 -4.05
N THR A 132 -13.44 35.51 -4.31
CA THR A 132 -14.09 34.83 -5.45
C THR A 132 -13.38 35.15 -6.77
N ILE A 133 -13.12 36.43 -7.03
CA ILE A 133 -12.52 36.83 -8.30
C ILE A 133 -11.02 36.53 -8.33
N ALA A 134 -10.32 36.61 -7.20
CA ALA A 134 -8.92 36.22 -7.11
C ALA A 134 -8.73 34.73 -7.44
N LEU A 135 -9.59 33.85 -6.90
CA LEU A 135 -9.60 32.42 -7.21
C LEU A 135 -9.88 32.15 -8.69
N ILE A 136 -10.84 32.84 -9.31
CA ILE A 136 -11.11 32.73 -10.76
C ILE A 136 -9.89 33.16 -11.59
N VAL A 137 -9.23 34.25 -11.22
CA VAL A 137 -8.03 34.74 -11.93
C VAL A 137 -6.89 33.73 -11.81
N LEU A 138 -6.67 33.19 -10.60
CA LEU A 138 -5.66 32.16 -10.36
C LEU A 138 -5.97 30.88 -11.12
N PHE A 139 -7.24 30.47 -11.18
CA PHE A 139 -7.68 29.34 -11.99
C PHE A 139 -7.35 29.56 -13.46
N ASN A 140 -7.75 30.69 -14.06
CA ASN A 140 -7.45 31.00 -15.47
C ASN A 140 -5.94 31.05 -15.77
N LEU A 141 -5.14 31.46 -14.78
CA LEU A 141 -3.69 31.52 -14.88
C LEU A 141 -3.05 30.12 -14.84
N CYS A 142 -3.59 29.22 -14.01
CA CYS A 142 -3.06 27.87 -13.82
C CYS A 142 -3.65 26.84 -14.80
N ASN A 143 -4.86 27.04 -15.29
CA ASN A 143 -5.57 26.07 -16.12
C ASN A 143 -4.78 25.75 -17.39
N ASP A 144 -4.46 24.47 -17.58
CA ASP A 144 -3.58 23.95 -18.65
C ASP A 144 -2.22 24.66 -18.83
N PHE A 145 -1.73 25.36 -17.79
CA PHE A 145 -0.47 26.10 -17.86
C PHE A 145 0.47 25.73 -16.70
N ASP A 146 1.30 24.73 -16.96
CA ASP A 146 2.25 24.15 -15.99
C ASP A 146 3.19 25.16 -15.30
N PRO A 147 3.73 26.19 -15.98
CA PRO A 147 4.59 27.17 -15.32
C PRO A 147 3.90 27.92 -14.17
N ALA A 148 2.61 28.27 -14.33
CA ALA A 148 1.85 28.90 -13.26
C ALA A 148 1.53 27.93 -12.13
N LYS A 149 1.19 26.67 -12.43
CA LYS A 149 0.98 25.63 -11.40
C LYS A 149 2.24 25.43 -10.55
N ALA A 150 3.41 25.38 -11.17
CA ALA A 150 4.69 25.27 -10.46
C ALA A 150 5.04 26.51 -9.63
N ALA A 151 4.75 27.71 -10.14
CA ALA A 151 4.92 28.95 -9.39
C ALA A 151 3.96 29.02 -8.18
N ALA A 152 2.70 28.57 -8.34
CA ALA A 152 1.73 28.48 -7.25
C ALA A 152 2.17 27.51 -6.15
N ALA A 153 2.72 26.35 -6.55
CA ALA A 153 3.30 25.38 -5.61
C ALA A 153 4.51 25.95 -4.87
N SER A 154 5.37 26.71 -5.56
CA SER A 154 6.50 27.41 -4.93
C SER A 154 6.06 28.43 -3.88
N LEU A 155 4.88 29.01 -4.04
CA LEU A 155 4.28 29.97 -3.09
C LEU A 155 3.41 29.33 -2.01
N ARG A 156 3.31 27.99 -1.97
CA ARG A 156 2.44 27.26 -1.04
C ARG A 156 0.97 27.70 -1.11
N LEU A 157 0.45 27.83 -2.34
CA LEU A 157 -0.96 28.13 -2.55
C LEU A 157 -1.88 27.04 -1.93
N ASP A 158 -1.42 25.79 -1.88
CA ASP A 158 -2.07 24.67 -1.21
C ASP A 158 -2.35 24.98 0.27
N ALA A 159 -1.36 25.51 0.98
CA ALA A 159 -1.47 25.87 2.38
C ALA A 159 -2.45 27.02 2.59
N THR A 160 -2.44 28.01 1.68
CA THR A 160 -3.36 29.15 1.74
C THR A 160 -4.80 28.68 1.54
N ILE A 161 -5.07 27.91 0.49
CA ILE A 161 -6.42 27.43 0.17
C ILE A 161 -6.93 26.48 1.27
N SER A 162 -6.11 25.51 1.71
CA SER A 162 -6.49 24.59 2.79
C SER A 162 -6.89 25.34 4.07
N ARG A 163 -6.14 26.39 4.43
CA ARG A 163 -6.49 27.23 5.57
C ARG A 163 -7.83 27.94 5.38
N GLU A 164 -8.06 28.58 4.24
CA GLU A 164 -9.32 29.29 4.00
C GLU A 164 -10.52 28.34 3.89
N LEU A 165 -10.35 27.13 3.36
CA LEU A 165 -11.37 26.07 3.40
C LEU A 165 -11.68 25.66 4.83
N PHE A 166 -10.64 25.41 5.65
CA PHE A 166 -10.82 25.05 7.06
C PHE A 166 -11.52 26.14 7.87
N LEU A 167 -11.25 27.41 7.55
CA LEU A 167 -11.91 28.56 8.17
C LEU A 167 -13.30 28.87 7.60
N GLN A 168 -13.73 28.16 6.56
CA GLN A 168 -14.97 28.40 5.81
C GLN A 168 -15.06 29.80 5.20
N ASN A 169 -13.90 30.35 4.80
CA ASN A 169 -13.78 31.67 4.17
C ASN A 169 -13.84 31.62 2.64
N VAL A 170 -13.72 30.44 2.03
CA VAL A 170 -13.89 30.27 0.59
C VAL A 170 -15.37 30.41 0.24
N PRO A 171 -15.77 31.39 -0.59
CA PRO A 171 -17.17 31.55 -0.97
C PRO A 171 -17.66 30.36 -1.79
N GLU A 172 -18.89 29.90 -1.54
CA GLU A 172 -19.52 28.77 -2.27
C GLU A 172 -19.41 28.90 -3.81
N PRO A 173 -19.62 30.08 -4.45
CA PRO A 173 -19.47 30.22 -5.91
C PRO A 173 -18.03 30.09 -6.43
N ALA A 174 -17.05 29.99 -5.53
CA ALA A 174 -15.64 29.88 -5.83
C ALA A 174 -15.01 28.54 -5.40
N LEU A 175 -15.82 27.62 -4.86
CA LEU A 175 -15.34 26.39 -4.26
C LEU A 175 -14.64 25.50 -5.29
N ASP A 176 -15.27 25.24 -6.44
CA ASP A 176 -14.70 24.46 -7.54
C ASP A 176 -13.29 24.97 -7.93
N TYR A 177 -13.15 26.28 -8.10
CA TYR A 177 -11.87 26.90 -8.45
C TYR A 177 -10.82 26.70 -7.36
N ALA A 178 -11.22 26.80 -6.08
CA ALA A 178 -10.31 26.58 -4.97
C ALA A 178 -9.84 25.12 -4.90
N VAL A 179 -10.74 24.16 -5.11
CA VAL A 179 -10.42 22.72 -5.07
C VAL A 179 -9.56 22.30 -6.25
N ASP A 180 -9.82 22.81 -7.46
CA ASP A 180 -8.97 22.58 -8.63
C ASP A 180 -7.56 23.14 -8.42
N LEU A 181 -7.46 24.39 -7.94
CA LEU A 181 -6.18 25.02 -7.63
C LEU A 181 -5.43 24.26 -6.53
N LEU A 182 -6.11 23.80 -5.49
CA LEU A 182 -5.52 22.98 -4.43
C LEU A 182 -4.95 21.68 -5.02
N THR A 183 -5.75 20.96 -5.81
CA THR A 183 -5.34 19.70 -6.47
C THR A 183 -4.11 19.90 -7.35
N TRP A 184 -4.13 20.92 -8.23
CA TRP A 184 -3.02 21.19 -9.13
C TRP A 184 -1.76 21.64 -8.39
N THR A 185 -1.92 22.43 -7.34
CA THR A 185 -0.79 22.94 -6.55
C THR A 185 -0.14 21.80 -5.78
N THR A 186 -0.94 20.97 -5.09
CA THR A 186 -0.43 19.80 -4.36
C THR A 186 0.29 18.85 -5.31
N GLY A 187 -0.26 18.57 -6.50
CA GLY A 187 0.40 17.71 -7.50
C GLY A 187 1.70 18.28 -8.10
N LYS A 188 2.07 19.53 -7.80
CA LYS A 188 3.33 20.16 -8.23
C LYS A 188 4.30 20.41 -7.07
N LEU A 189 3.98 20.00 -5.84
CA LEU A 189 4.90 20.10 -4.71
C LEU A 189 6.14 19.24 -4.95
N THR A 190 7.30 19.76 -4.57
CA THR A 190 8.54 18.97 -4.55
C THR A 190 8.59 18.07 -3.32
N ALA A 191 9.45 17.05 -3.37
CA ALA A 191 9.69 16.19 -2.21
C ALA A 191 10.13 16.98 -0.96
N ASP A 192 10.90 18.06 -1.13
CA ASP A 192 11.32 18.91 -0.01
C ASP A 192 10.15 19.72 0.57
N GLN A 193 9.24 20.19 -0.28
CA GLN A 193 8.05 20.95 0.16
C GLN A 193 7.04 20.06 0.88
N LEU A 194 6.90 18.78 0.50
CA LEU A 194 6.05 17.83 1.22
C LEU A 194 6.48 17.64 2.68
N LYS A 195 7.73 17.97 3.02
CA LYS A 195 8.33 17.70 4.34
C LYS A 195 8.40 18.92 5.26
N ASP A 196 8.04 20.11 4.76
CA ASP A 196 8.10 21.31 5.58
C ASP A 196 6.93 21.42 6.57
N GLU A 197 7.02 22.40 7.48
CA GLU A 197 6.01 22.62 8.52
C GLU A 197 4.63 22.97 7.92
N TYR A 198 4.60 23.66 6.78
CA TYR A 198 3.35 24.03 6.12
C TYR A 198 2.59 22.80 5.63
N SER A 199 3.27 21.75 5.17
CA SER A 199 2.61 20.52 4.70
C SER A 199 1.86 19.80 5.80
N LEU A 200 2.39 19.78 7.02
CA LEU A 200 1.68 19.20 8.17
C LEU A 200 0.43 20.03 8.54
N GLU A 201 0.54 21.36 8.56
CA GLU A 201 -0.61 22.25 8.82
C GLU A 201 -1.68 22.15 7.72
N THR A 202 -1.25 22.13 6.46
CA THR A 202 -2.10 21.99 5.27
C THR A 202 -2.87 20.68 5.32
N PHE A 203 -2.18 19.58 5.62
CA PHE A 203 -2.78 18.26 5.77
C PHE A 203 -3.78 18.23 6.93
N ALA A 204 -3.43 18.84 8.08
CA ALA A 204 -4.32 18.91 9.24
C ALA A 204 -5.60 19.71 8.98
N GLY A 205 -5.49 20.84 8.27
CA GLY A 205 -6.63 21.64 7.84
C GLY A 205 -7.53 20.84 6.91
N LEU A 206 -6.95 20.24 5.87
CA LEU A 206 -7.68 19.50 4.86
C LEU A 206 -8.34 18.22 5.40
N LEU A 207 -7.68 17.50 6.31
CA LEU A 207 -8.26 16.32 6.95
C LEU A 207 -9.52 16.69 7.75
N LYS A 208 -9.51 17.86 8.43
CA LYS A 208 -10.70 18.36 9.11
C LYS A 208 -11.79 18.79 8.14
N VAL A 209 -11.44 19.38 7.00
CA VAL A 209 -12.40 19.72 5.93
C VAL A 209 -13.07 18.45 5.40
N ALA A 210 -12.28 17.43 5.04
CA ALA A 210 -12.80 16.15 4.56
C ALA A 210 -13.74 15.46 5.57
N LEU A 211 -13.45 15.59 6.86
CA LEU A 211 -14.28 15.04 7.94
C LEU A 211 -15.56 15.86 8.25
N GLN A 212 -15.64 17.12 7.80
CA GLN A 212 -16.80 17.99 8.04
C GLN A 212 -17.95 17.81 7.05
N TYR A 213 -17.76 16.96 6.04
CA TYR A 213 -18.74 16.58 5.02
C TYR A 213 -19.11 17.70 4.03
N ASP A 214 -18.61 17.57 2.80
CA ASP A 214 -19.10 18.22 1.58
C ASP A 214 -19.20 17.13 0.49
N GLU A 215 -20.37 16.90 -0.10
CA GLU A 215 -20.55 15.83 -1.09
C GLU A 215 -19.82 16.12 -2.40
N ASP A 216 -19.73 17.40 -2.78
CA ASP A 216 -19.31 17.79 -4.13
C ASP A 216 -17.79 17.62 -4.34
N HIS A 217 -16.99 17.84 -3.28
CA HIS A 217 -15.52 17.84 -3.36
C HIS A 217 -14.83 16.78 -2.48
N TYR A 218 -15.61 15.87 -1.89
CA TYR A 218 -15.10 14.87 -0.95
C TYR A 218 -13.95 14.05 -1.51
N HIS A 219 -14.09 13.59 -2.77
CA HIS A 219 -13.12 12.69 -3.40
C HIS A 219 -11.80 13.41 -3.68
N GLU A 220 -11.84 14.68 -4.08
CA GLU A 220 -10.70 15.53 -4.33
C GLU A 220 -9.90 15.74 -3.03
N TYR A 221 -10.60 16.04 -1.92
CA TYR A 221 -9.95 16.17 -0.61
C TYR A 221 -9.26 14.87 -0.18
N VAL A 222 -9.93 13.72 -0.33
CA VAL A 222 -9.33 12.42 -0.02
C VAL A 222 -8.14 12.13 -0.94
N ALA A 223 -8.22 12.45 -2.23
CA ALA A 223 -7.12 12.27 -3.19
C ALA A 223 -5.89 13.10 -2.84
N ILE A 224 -6.09 14.36 -2.43
CA ILE A 224 -5.00 15.23 -1.97
C ILE A 224 -4.39 14.68 -0.68
N LEU A 225 -5.21 14.23 0.29
CA LEU A 225 -4.71 13.63 1.53
C LEU A 225 -3.88 12.37 1.24
N VAL A 226 -4.37 11.49 0.36
CA VAL A 226 -3.66 10.29 -0.10
C VAL A 226 -2.32 10.66 -0.72
N HIS A 227 -2.26 11.71 -1.54
CA HIS A 227 -1.02 12.18 -2.16
C HIS A 227 0.06 12.55 -1.13
N TYR A 228 -0.30 13.24 -0.06
CA TYR A 228 0.65 13.54 1.03
C TYR A 228 1.16 12.28 1.73
N ILE A 229 0.25 11.37 2.11
CA ILE A 229 0.61 10.18 2.90
C ILE A 229 1.25 9.06 2.07
N GLN A 230 1.45 9.24 0.76
CA GLN A 230 2.27 8.36 -0.07
C GLN A 230 3.78 8.59 0.15
N ASP A 231 4.18 9.78 0.66
CA ASP A 231 5.59 10.07 0.93
C ASP A 231 6.06 9.42 2.25
N PRO A 232 7.09 8.54 2.24
CA PRO A 232 7.53 7.82 3.44
C PRO A 232 8.05 8.70 4.57
N GLU A 233 8.61 9.87 4.29
CA GLU A 233 9.08 10.79 5.33
C GLU A 233 7.91 11.55 5.94
N PHE A 234 6.94 11.97 5.13
CA PHE A 234 5.69 12.56 5.62
C PHE A 234 4.90 11.57 6.49
N GLN A 235 4.88 10.29 6.14
CA GLN A 235 4.27 9.22 6.96
C GLN A 235 4.81 9.21 8.40
N GLN A 236 6.10 9.47 8.61
CA GLN A 236 6.69 9.56 9.95
C GLN A 236 6.08 10.71 10.76
N SER A 237 5.87 11.86 10.11
CA SER A 237 5.32 13.07 10.74
C SER A 237 3.83 12.92 11.10
N VAL A 238 3.05 12.19 10.30
CA VAL A 238 1.61 11.99 10.56
C VAL A 238 1.29 10.75 11.40
N ALA A 239 2.27 9.90 11.72
CA ALA A 239 2.12 8.74 12.60
C ALA A 239 1.96 9.14 14.10
N THR A 240 1.02 10.04 14.38
CA THR A 240 0.64 10.49 15.74
C THR A 240 -0.78 10.04 16.06
N PRO A 241 -1.13 9.87 17.36
CA PRO A 241 -2.45 9.36 17.74
C PRO A 241 -3.64 10.11 17.15
N LYS A 242 -3.56 11.44 17.04
CA LYS A 242 -4.66 12.25 16.51
C LYS A 242 -4.83 12.08 15.00
N PHE A 243 -3.74 12.18 14.24
CA PHE A 243 -3.79 12.03 12.78
C PHE A 243 -4.23 10.64 12.36
N VAL A 244 -3.70 9.59 13.01
CA VAL A 244 -4.08 8.21 12.67
C VAL A 244 -5.55 7.95 13.04
N ASP A 245 -6.07 8.47 14.15
CA ASP A 245 -7.52 8.32 14.47
C ASP A 245 -8.39 9.02 13.43
N ASP A 246 -8.05 10.26 13.06
CA ASP A 246 -8.80 11.02 12.05
C ASP A 246 -8.75 10.36 10.66
N LEU A 247 -7.60 9.81 10.25
CA LEU A 247 -7.45 9.05 9.01
C LEU A 247 -8.23 7.74 9.02
N VAL A 248 -8.22 7.01 10.14
CA VAL A 248 -9.04 5.81 10.29
C VAL A 248 -10.52 6.18 10.21
N VAL A 249 -10.96 7.26 10.88
CA VAL A 249 -12.35 7.74 10.77
C VAL A 249 -12.70 8.07 9.32
N LEU A 250 -11.84 8.80 8.60
CA LEU A 250 -12.03 9.13 7.19
C LEU A 250 -12.15 7.87 6.31
N MET A 251 -11.26 6.90 6.49
CA MET A 251 -11.30 5.63 5.76
C MET A 251 -12.60 4.86 6.01
N LEU A 252 -13.04 4.80 7.27
CA LEU A 252 -14.27 4.09 7.62
C LEU A 252 -15.53 4.80 7.11
N ASP A 253 -15.52 6.13 7.11
CA ASP A 253 -16.58 6.93 6.53
C ASP A 253 -16.64 6.75 5.01
N PHE A 254 -15.49 6.73 4.33
CA PHE A 254 -15.43 6.46 2.89
C PHE A 254 -15.90 5.04 2.54
N GLU A 255 -15.43 4.02 3.26
CA GLU A 255 -15.89 2.63 3.08
C GLU A 255 -17.42 2.50 3.23
N ALA A 256 -18.04 3.28 4.12
CA ALA A 256 -19.48 3.23 4.36
C ALA A 256 -20.32 3.82 3.21
N ARG A 257 -19.70 4.57 2.28
CA ARG A 257 -20.38 5.26 1.16
C ARG A 257 -20.36 4.49 -0.15
N ILE A 258 -19.43 3.54 -0.30
CA ILE A 258 -19.27 2.79 -1.55
C ILE A 258 -20.25 1.63 -1.63
N SER A 259 -20.57 1.22 -2.87
CA SER A 259 -21.55 0.16 -3.10
C SER A 259 -20.99 -1.22 -2.73
N ALA A 260 -21.86 -2.22 -2.59
CA ALA A 260 -21.42 -3.60 -2.33
C ALA A 260 -20.61 -4.19 -3.51
N ASP A 261 -20.89 -3.75 -4.74
CA ASP A 261 -20.15 -4.18 -5.93
C ASP A 261 -18.75 -3.52 -5.93
N ASP A 262 -18.68 -2.24 -5.56
CA ASP A 262 -17.42 -1.48 -5.42
C ASP A 262 -16.53 -2.09 -4.34
N ILE A 263 -17.11 -2.59 -3.23
CA ILE A 263 -16.36 -3.28 -2.16
C ILE A 263 -15.59 -4.49 -2.70
N GLU A 264 -16.21 -5.28 -3.58
CA GLU A 264 -15.53 -6.42 -4.22
C GLU A 264 -14.40 -5.92 -5.13
N ALA A 265 -14.64 -4.85 -5.91
CA ALA A 265 -13.61 -4.23 -6.74
C ALA A 265 -12.44 -3.66 -5.92
N VAL A 266 -12.71 -3.10 -4.72
CA VAL A 266 -11.66 -2.65 -3.80
C VAL A 266 -10.81 -3.82 -3.32
N PHE A 267 -11.40 -4.96 -2.98
CA PHE A 267 -10.62 -6.15 -2.63
C PHE A 267 -9.75 -6.65 -3.78
N GLN A 268 -10.22 -6.55 -5.03
CA GLN A 268 -9.43 -6.88 -6.21
C GLN A 268 -8.26 -5.89 -6.40
N GLU A 269 -8.47 -4.60 -6.15
CA GLU A 269 -7.40 -3.59 -6.18
C GLU A 269 -6.36 -3.78 -5.06
N LEU A 270 -6.79 -4.23 -3.89
CA LEU A 270 -5.91 -4.56 -2.76
C LEU A 270 -5.16 -5.90 -2.94
N ALA A 271 -5.55 -6.73 -3.90
CA ALA A 271 -4.92 -8.02 -4.13
C ALA A 271 -3.46 -7.86 -4.56
N LEU A 272 -2.58 -8.66 -3.96
CA LEU A 272 -1.14 -8.64 -4.25
C LEU A 272 -0.81 -9.24 -5.62
N THR A 273 -1.60 -10.21 -6.06
CA THR A 273 -1.47 -10.86 -7.36
C THR A 273 -2.71 -10.52 -8.18
N LYS A 274 -2.53 -9.71 -9.23
CA LYS A 274 -3.58 -9.42 -10.20
C LYS A 274 -3.55 -10.48 -11.31
N PRO A 275 -4.70 -10.98 -11.81
CA PRO A 275 -4.75 -11.76 -13.04
C PRO A 275 -4.07 -11.00 -14.20
N ASP A 276 -3.42 -11.71 -15.12
CA ASP A 276 -2.72 -11.09 -16.26
C ASP A 276 -3.63 -10.23 -17.17
N GLU A 277 -4.96 -10.41 -17.07
CA GLU A 277 -6.00 -9.64 -17.79
C GLU A 277 -6.78 -8.67 -16.89
N ALA A 278 -6.46 -8.55 -15.60
CA ALA A 278 -7.18 -7.67 -14.70
C ALA A 278 -6.82 -6.21 -15.00
N GLN A 279 -7.78 -5.50 -15.60
CA GLN A 279 -7.73 -4.06 -15.72
C GLN A 279 -7.86 -3.42 -14.34
N GLN A 280 -7.09 -2.36 -14.09
CA GLN A 280 -7.37 -1.49 -12.96
C GLN A 280 -8.82 -1.04 -13.02
N SER A 281 -9.49 -0.97 -11.87
CA SER A 281 -10.84 -0.41 -11.82
C SER A 281 -10.84 0.99 -12.46
N GLU A 282 -11.78 1.24 -13.35
CA GLU A 282 -12.00 2.59 -13.92
C GLU A 282 -12.77 3.50 -12.94
N GLU A 283 -13.28 2.94 -11.84
CA GLU A 283 -14.04 3.67 -10.83
C GLU A 283 -13.09 4.40 -9.85
N ALA A 284 -13.13 5.73 -9.90
CA ALA A 284 -12.26 6.58 -9.08
C ALA A 284 -12.40 6.29 -7.57
N SER A 285 -13.62 6.05 -7.07
CA SER A 285 -13.86 5.78 -5.64
C SER A 285 -13.23 4.46 -5.18
N VAL A 286 -13.22 3.42 -6.04
CA VAL A 286 -12.57 2.13 -5.77
C VAL A 286 -11.05 2.30 -5.66
N LEU A 287 -10.46 2.96 -6.66
CA LEU A 287 -9.02 3.23 -6.67
C LEU A 287 -8.62 4.04 -5.45
N LEU A 288 -9.38 5.09 -5.14
CA LEU A 288 -9.05 6.01 -4.07
C LEU A 288 -9.17 5.36 -2.68
N LEU A 289 -10.21 4.56 -2.44
CA LEU A 289 -10.32 3.82 -1.18
C LEU A 289 -9.19 2.79 -1.02
N SER A 290 -8.83 2.07 -2.09
CA SER A 290 -7.72 1.11 -2.03
C SER A 290 -6.38 1.80 -1.71
N GLN A 291 -6.13 2.98 -2.28
CA GLN A 291 -4.95 3.79 -1.99
C GLN A 291 -4.98 4.30 -0.55
N LEU A 292 -6.12 4.77 -0.06
CA LEU A 292 -6.27 5.23 1.32
C LEU A 292 -5.99 4.09 2.33
N ILE A 293 -6.55 2.90 2.10
CA ILE A 293 -6.30 1.70 2.91
C ILE A 293 -4.81 1.35 2.92
N ASN A 294 -4.15 1.34 1.75
CA ASN A 294 -2.73 1.02 1.64
C ASN A 294 -1.85 2.07 2.35
N SER A 295 -2.13 3.36 2.15
CA SER A 295 -1.35 4.42 2.77
C SER A 295 -1.50 4.46 4.30
N ILE A 296 -2.71 4.26 4.84
CA ILE A 296 -2.91 4.16 6.29
C ILE A 296 -2.22 2.91 6.85
N SER A 297 -2.28 1.78 6.13
CA SER A 297 -1.55 0.57 6.51
C SER A 297 -0.05 0.81 6.56
N ALA A 298 0.51 1.55 5.59
CA ALA A 298 1.94 1.87 5.52
C ALA A 298 2.43 2.70 6.71
N LEU A 299 1.58 3.55 7.31
CA LEU A 299 1.92 4.28 8.54
C LEU A 299 2.40 3.34 9.65
N SER A 300 1.83 2.13 9.74
CA SER A 300 2.19 1.17 10.79
C SER A 300 3.58 0.54 10.65
N ALA A 301 4.22 0.69 9.49
CA ALA A 301 5.58 0.24 9.25
C ALA A 301 6.65 1.30 9.64
N THR A 302 6.22 2.49 10.06
CA THR A 302 7.13 3.58 10.44
C THR A 302 7.66 3.44 11.87
N ASP A 303 8.88 3.93 12.11
CA ASP A 303 9.46 4.01 13.46
C ASP A 303 8.62 4.90 14.38
N ALA A 304 8.09 6.02 13.87
CA ALA A 304 7.21 6.91 14.62
C ALA A 304 5.95 6.18 15.11
N PHE A 305 5.35 5.33 14.28
CA PHE A 305 4.21 4.54 14.70
C PHE A 305 4.56 3.54 15.82
N ALA A 306 5.67 2.81 15.67
CA ALA A 306 6.13 1.88 16.70
C ALA A 306 6.42 2.56 18.06
N GLN A 307 6.82 3.84 18.04
CA GLN A 307 7.06 4.64 19.25
C GLN A 307 5.78 5.21 19.86
N ASN A 308 4.80 5.59 19.03
CA ASN A 308 3.60 6.32 19.47
C ASN A 308 2.40 5.43 19.79
N PHE A 309 2.41 4.16 19.35
CA PHE A 309 1.27 3.27 19.48
C PHE A 309 1.60 1.96 20.19
N ASN A 310 0.59 1.42 20.86
CA ASN A 310 0.58 0.05 21.33
C ASN A 310 -0.82 -0.54 21.12
N VAL A 311 -0.96 -1.83 21.43
CA VAL A 311 -2.21 -2.58 21.22
C VAL A 311 -3.41 -2.05 22.00
N ARG A 312 -3.20 -1.20 23.01
CA ARG A 312 -4.25 -0.57 23.85
C ARG A 312 -4.56 0.88 23.43
N SER A 313 -3.89 1.41 22.41
CA SER A 313 -4.18 2.76 21.90
C SER A 313 -5.62 2.84 21.37
N ALA A 314 -6.33 3.93 21.65
CA ALA A 314 -7.76 4.06 21.32
C ALA A 314 -8.08 3.90 19.82
N VAL A 315 -7.21 4.39 18.93
CA VAL A 315 -7.38 4.18 17.48
C VAL A 315 -7.18 2.72 17.08
N ILE A 316 -6.28 2.00 17.76
CA ILE A 316 -6.02 0.58 17.51
C ILE A 316 -7.23 -0.24 17.96
N GLU A 317 -7.90 0.16 19.04
CA GLU A 317 -9.17 -0.40 19.45
C GLU A 317 -10.27 -0.21 18.41
N ARG A 318 -10.34 0.98 17.79
CA ARG A 318 -11.28 1.27 16.70
C ARG A 318 -11.02 0.38 15.49
N ILE A 319 -9.77 0.25 15.04
CA ILE A 319 -9.45 -0.56 13.87
C ILE A 319 -9.62 -2.06 14.15
N ARG A 320 -9.33 -2.51 15.37
CA ARG A 320 -9.59 -3.89 15.82
C ARG A 320 -11.05 -4.28 15.68
N ALA A 321 -11.99 -3.36 15.88
CA ALA A 321 -13.42 -3.64 15.71
C ALA A 321 -13.79 -4.11 14.29
N LYS A 322 -12.93 -3.82 13.29
CA LYS A 322 -13.10 -4.26 11.89
C LYS A 322 -12.68 -5.70 11.63
N LEU A 323 -12.03 -6.36 12.59
CA LEU A 323 -11.76 -7.80 12.52
C LEU A 323 -12.99 -8.66 12.88
N LYS A 324 -14.11 -8.05 13.30
CA LYS A 324 -15.32 -8.81 13.65
C LYS A 324 -15.92 -9.46 12.40
N TYR A 325 -16.10 -10.78 12.46
CA TYR A 325 -16.74 -11.56 11.41
C TYR A 325 -18.24 -11.22 11.27
N PRO A 326 -18.81 -11.17 10.04
CA PRO A 326 -18.17 -11.38 8.74
C PRO A 326 -17.40 -10.13 8.26
N THR A 327 -16.13 -10.33 7.88
CA THR A 327 -15.23 -9.27 7.37
C THR A 327 -15.26 -9.10 5.86
N SER A 328 -16.01 -9.95 5.15
CA SER A 328 -16.11 -9.96 3.68
C SER A 328 -16.75 -8.70 3.08
N LYS A 329 -17.17 -7.75 3.92
CA LYS A 329 -17.76 -6.45 3.53
C LYS A 329 -16.94 -5.26 4.00
N SER A 330 -15.71 -5.49 4.45
CA SER A 330 -14.90 -4.44 5.06
C SER A 330 -13.45 -4.52 4.58
N PRO A 331 -13.12 -3.90 3.44
CA PRO A 331 -11.74 -3.80 2.95
C PRO A 331 -10.78 -3.22 3.98
N SER A 332 -11.24 -2.33 4.87
CA SER A 332 -10.45 -1.83 6.02
C SER A 332 -9.99 -2.92 6.99
N ALA A 333 -10.55 -4.13 6.96
CA ALA A 333 -10.02 -5.27 7.70
C ALA A 333 -8.60 -5.65 7.24
N VAL A 334 -8.24 -5.40 5.98
CA VAL A 334 -6.85 -5.55 5.49
C VAL A 334 -5.92 -4.61 6.27
N CYS A 335 -6.31 -3.33 6.41
CA CYS A 335 -5.58 -2.35 7.19
C CYS A 335 -5.48 -2.76 8.66
N ALA A 336 -6.58 -3.24 9.25
CA ALA A 336 -6.59 -3.74 10.62
C ALA A 336 -5.57 -4.89 10.83
N CYS A 337 -5.55 -5.88 9.94
CA CYS A 337 -4.58 -6.99 9.99
C CYS A 337 -3.13 -6.50 9.88
N VAL A 338 -2.84 -5.58 8.96
CA VAL A 338 -1.48 -5.05 8.76
C VAL A 338 -1.03 -4.23 9.97
N MET A 339 -1.85 -3.29 10.44
CA MET A 339 -1.49 -2.42 11.57
C MET A 339 -1.30 -3.21 12.87
N LEU A 340 -2.19 -4.17 13.16
CA LEU A 340 -2.06 -5.02 14.35
C LEU A 340 -0.90 -6.00 14.20
N GLY A 341 -0.67 -6.56 13.01
CA GLY A 341 0.50 -7.38 12.72
C GLY A 341 1.81 -6.65 12.98
N ASN A 342 1.90 -5.38 12.60
CA ASN A 342 3.09 -4.54 12.86
C ASN A 342 3.21 -4.08 14.32
N LEU A 343 2.15 -4.17 15.13
CA LEU A 343 2.24 -3.98 16.58
C LEU A 343 2.65 -5.24 17.34
N ALA A 344 2.60 -6.41 16.70
CA ALA A 344 2.99 -7.70 17.27
C ALA A 344 4.54 -7.85 17.31
N MET A 345 5.21 -6.91 17.98
CA MET A 345 6.66 -6.70 17.92
C MET A 345 7.46 -7.44 19.01
N SER A 346 6.79 -7.99 20.02
CA SER A 346 7.45 -8.75 21.10
C SER A 346 6.63 -9.99 21.47
N ASP A 347 7.26 -10.92 22.18
CA ASP A 347 6.58 -12.13 22.62
C ASP A 347 5.45 -11.80 23.59
N GLU A 348 5.65 -10.84 24.50
CA GLU A 348 4.64 -10.41 25.46
C GLU A 348 3.41 -9.82 24.77
N VAL A 349 3.60 -8.98 23.77
CA VAL A 349 2.49 -8.39 23.02
C VAL A 349 1.73 -9.47 22.26
N CYS A 350 2.44 -10.38 21.59
CA CYS A 350 1.82 -11.51 20.90
C CYS A 350 1.03 -12.42 21.85
N ILE A 351 1.54 -12.66 23.07
CA ILE A 351 0.86 -13.46 24.10
C ILE A 351 -0.41 -12.74 24.59
N ASP A 352 -0.35 -11.43 24.84
CA ASP A 352 -1.53 -10.62 25.23
C ASP A 352 -2.58 -10.63 24.11
N MET A 353 -2.16 -10.50 22.85
CA MET A 353 -3.06 -10.54 21.68
C MET A 353 -3.80 -11.87 21.54
N VAL A 354 -3.18 -12.98 21.93
CA VAL A 354 -3.78 -14.31 21.89
C VAL A 354 -4.63 -14.56 23.14
N SER A 355 -4.03 -14.49 24.33
CA SER A 355 -4.65 -14.94 25.58
C SER A 355 -5.66 -13.95 26.18
N ILE A 356 -5.49 -12.65 25.95
CA ILE A 356 -6.38 -11.61 26.50
C ILE A 356 -7.31 -11.08 25.43
N MET A 357 -6.78 -10.74 24.25
CA MET A 357 -7.55 -10.09 23.19
C MET A 357 -8.23 -11.09 22.24
N GLN A 358 -7.82 -12.36 22.26
CA GLN A 358 -8.34 -13.44 21.42
C GLN A 358 -8.35 -13.11 19.91
N LEU A 359 -7.35 -12.36 19.45
CA LEU A 359 -7.28 -11.91 18.05
C LEU A 359 -7.11 -13.06 17.07
N HIS A 360 -6.61 -14.20 17.51
CA HIS A 360 -6.46 -15.39 16.68
C HIS A 360 -7.80 -16.00 16.23
N LEU A 361 -8.89 -15.79 16.97
CA LEU A 361 -10.22 -16.32 16.63
C LEU A 361 -10.82 -15.67 15.37
N PRO A 362 -10.97 -14.33 15.27
CA PRO A 362 -11.47 -13.72 14.04
C PRO A 362 -10.55 -13.96 12.84
N LEU A 363 -9.23 -13.98 13.04
CA LEU A 363 -8.28 -14.26 11.96
C LEU A 363 -8.46 -15.68 11.41
N ARG A 364 -8.63 -16.67 12.30
CA ARG A 364 -8.96 -18.04 11.91
C ARG A 364 -10.26 -18.10 11.12
N ASP A 365 -11.30 -17.40 11.55
CA ASP A 365 -12.58 -17.40 10.87
C ASP A 365 -12.45 -16.84 9.44
N MET A 366 -11.59 -15.85 9.22
CA MET A 366 -11.26 -15.38 7.86
C MET A 366 -10.68 -16.50 6.99
N LEU A 367 -9.75 -17.31 7.49
CA LEU A 367 -9.16 -18.42 6.73
C LEU A 367 -10.23 -19.46 6.33
N PHE A 368 -11.20 -19.71 7.19
CA PHE A 368 -12.28 -20.66 6.89
C PHE A 368 -13.26 -20.14 5.84
N PHE A 369 -13.67 -18.87 5.98
CA PHE A 369 -14.88 -18.38 5.32
C PHE A 369 -14.65 -17.27 4.29
N ASP A 370 -13.50 -16.60 4.30
CA ASP A 370 -13.21 -15.52 3.35
C ASP A 370 -12.58 -16.05 2.05
N LYS A 371 -12.74 -15.29 0.97
CA LYS A 371 -12.25 -15.61 -0.37
C LYS A 371 -11.24 -14.59 -0.90
N HIS A 372 -11.14 -13.41 -0.27
CA HIS A 372 -10.35 -12.30 -0.80
C HIS A 372 -8.87 -12.47 -0.44
N SER A 373 -8.00 -12.61 -1.44
CA SER A 373 -6.60 -12.95 -1.23
C SER A 373 -5.83 -11.89 -0.42
N ALA A 374 -6.14 -10.60 -0.61
CA ALA A 374 -5.54 -9.50 0.16
C ALA A 374 -5.77 -9.67 1.68
N LEU A 375 -7.01 -9.96 2.07
CA LEU A 375 -7.38 -10.13 3.47
C LEU A 375 -6.79 -11.42 4.05
N LEU A 376 -6.87 -12.52 3.29
CA LEU A 376 -6.29 -13.80 3.71
C LEU A 376 -4.77 -13.70 3.91
N TYR A 377 -4.05 -13.05 2.99
CA TYR A 377 -2.62 -12.82 3.12
C TYR A 377 -2.28 -12.00 4.37
N ALA A 378 -2.98 -10.88 4.59
CA ALA A 378 -2.76 -10.03 5.76
C ALA A 378 -3.07 -10.77 7.07
N ALA A 379 -4.16 -11.54 7.12
CA ALA A 379 -4.54 -12.34 8.28
C ALA A 379 -3.54 -13.46 8.58
N LEU A 380 -3.03 -14.15 7.56
CA LEU A 380 -1.98 -15.18 7.70
C LEU A 380 -0.66 -14.60 8.20
N GLY A 381 -0.24 -13.45 7.66
CA GLY A 381 0.95 -12.74 8.13
C GLY A 381 0.82 -12.36 9.61
N PHE A 382 -0.36 -11.86 10.02
CA PHE A 382 -0.63 -11.54 11.41
C PHE A 382 -0.65 -12.79 12.30
N LEU A 383 -1.34 -13.87 11.92
CA LEU A 383 -1.33 -15.15 12.64
C LEU A 383 0.10 -15.71 12.79
N ARG A 384 0.95 -15.56 11.77
CA ARG A 384 2.35 -15.98 11.83
C ARG A 384 3.13 -15.16 12.86
N HIS A 385 2.83 -13.88 13.00
CA HIS A 385 3.41 -13.07 14.08
C HIS A 385 2.99 -13.60 15.45
N LEU A 386 1.70 -13.91 15.62
CA LEU A 386 1.18 -14.49 16.86
C LEU A 386 1.77 -15.87 17.20
N ALA A 387 2.29 -16.61 16.20
CA ALA A 387 2.96 -17.89 16.38
C ALA A 387 4.47 -17.79 16.73
N PHE A 388 5.04 -16.57 16.79
CA PHE A 388 6.44 -16.39 17.22
C PHE A 388 6.72 -16.96 18.62
N PRO A 389 5.97 -16.55 19.67
CA PRO A 389 6.09 -17.12 20.99
C PRO A 389 5.75 -18.61 20.99
N GLU A 390 6.60 -19.44 21.61
CA GLU A 390 6.33 -20.89 21.69
C GLU A 390 5.03 -21.19 22.46
N GLN A 391 4.74 -20.37 23.48
CA GLN A 391 3.54 -20.49 24.33
C GLN A 391 2.24 -20.38 23.53
N ASN A 392 2.20 -19.52 22.51
CA ASN A 392 0.99 -19.30 21.71
C ASN A 392 0.69 -20.48 20.78
N ARG A 393 1.68 -21.24 20.34
CA ARG A 393 1.52 -22.25 19.27
C ARG A 393 0.47 -23.29 19.64
N THR A 394 0.47 -23.76 20.90
CA THR A 394 -0.53 -24.72 21.37
C THR A 394 -1.92 -24.10 21.36
N GLU A 395 -2.08 -22.87 21.84
CA GLU A 395 -3.38 -22.18 21.88
C GLU A 395 -3.92 -21.90 20.47
N LEU A 396 -3.05 -21.50 19.52
CA LEU A 396 -3.41 -21.36 18.11
C LEU A 396 -3.86 -22.69 17.50
N GLY A 397 -3.19 -23.79 17.85
CA GLY A 397 -3.59 -25.15 17.45
C GLY A 397 -4.93 -25.57 18.06
N ASP A 398 -5.10 -25.36 19.37
CA ASP A 398 -6.35 -25.64 20.09
C ASP A 398 -7.53 -24.81 19.55
N ALA A 399 -7.24 -23.60 19.07
CA ALA A 399 -8.20 -22.74 18.39
C ALA A 399 -8.50 -23.15 16.95
N ARG A 400 -7.91 -24.23 16.43
CA ARG A 400 -8.13 -24.79 15.08
C ARG A 400 -7.52 -24.00 13.93
N VAL A 401 -6.41 -23.30 14.17
CA VAL A 401 -5.68 -22.57 13.10
C VAL A 401 -5.02 -23.53 12.11
N VAL A 402 -4.55 -24.70 12.57
CA VAL A 402 -3.97 -25.74 11.69
C VAL A 402 -5.02 -26.23 10.68
N GLU A 403 -6.23 -26.49 11.15
CA GLU A 403 -7.36 -26.90 10.32
C GLU A 403 -7.78 -25.79 9.38
N ALA A 404 -7.75 -24.53 9.80
CA ALA A 404 -8.00 -23.39 8.91
C ALA A 404 -6.98 -23.32 7.77
N CYS A 405 -5.69 -23.56 8.05
CA CYS A 405 -4.67 -23.71 7.02
C CYS A 405 -4.94 -24.91 6.12
N HIS A 406 -5.33 -26.06 6.68
CA HIS A 406 -5.65 -27.27 5.92
C HIS A 406 -6.85 -27.05 4.97
N ALA A 407 -7.92 -26.41 5.46
CA ALA A 407 -9.07 -26.04 4.64
C ALA A 407 -8.67 -25.22 3.42
N TYR A 408 -7.73 -24.28 3.58
CA TYR A 408 -7.21 -23.49 2.48
C TYR A 408 -6.42 -24.33 1.47
N LEU A 409 -5.59 -25.27 1.94
CA LEU A 409 -4.82 -26.18 1.06
C LEU A 409 -5.73 -27.10 0.23
N VAL A 410 -6.84 -27.57 0.81
CA VAL A 410 -7.81 -28.46 0.14
C VAL A 410 -8.60 -27.74 -0.94
N LYS A 411 -8.92 -26.45 -0.74
CA LYS A 411 -9.64 -25.63 -1.75
C LYS A 411 -8.85 -25.41 -3.05
N GLU A 412 -7.59 -25.87 -3.13
CA GLU A 412 -6.68 -25.69 -4.27
C GLU A 412 -6.61 -24.23 -4.73
N ALA A 413 -6.63 -23.30 -3.77
CA ALA A 413 -6.62 -21.87 -4.04
C ALA A 413 -5.38 -21.45 -4.84
N ASP A 414 -5.56 -20.53 -5.79
CA ASP A 414 -4.59 -20.24 -6.86
C ASP A 414 -3.63 -19.07 -6.54
N ASP A 415 -3.83 -18.36 -5.42
CA ASP A 415 -2.96 -17.21 -5.09
C ASP A 415 -1.59 -17.69 -4.55
N PRO A 416 -0.47 -17.44 -5.27
CA PRO A 416 0.83 -17.94 -4.88
C PRO A 416 1.35 -17.33 -3.57
N ALA A 417 0.99 -16.07 -3.27
CA ALA A 417 1.44 -15.38 -2.06
C ALA A 417 0.72 -15.93 -0.83
N VAL A 418 -0.61 -16.14 -0.91
CA VAL A 418 -1.39 -16.71 0.19
C VAL A 418 -0.96 -18.15 0.47
N ARG A 419 -0.75 -18.97 -0.56
CA ARG A 419 -0.23 -20.34 -0.44
C ARG A 419 1.11 -20.40 0.29
N GLY A 420 2.03 -19.52 -0.07
CA GLY A 420 3.33 -19.41 0.60
C GLY A 420 3.21 -19.02 2.07
N GLU A 421 2.32 -18.08 2.38
CA GLU A 421 2.09 -17.61 3.74
C GLU A 421 1.43 -18.69 4.63
N VAL A 422 0.53 -19.51 4.08
CA VAL A 422 -0.02 -20.71 4.76
C VAL A 422 1.09 -21.67 5.17
N ALA A 423 1.99 -22.01 4.25
CA ALA A 423 3.10 -22.92 4.56
C ALA A 423 4.06 -22.32 5.59
N ALA A 424 4.32 -21.01 5.53
CA ALA A 424 5.14 -20.32 6.52
C ALA A 424 4.51 -20.32 7.92
N LEU A 425 3.19 -20.13 8.02
CA LEU A 425 2.45 -20.23 9.27
C LEU A 425 2.49 -21.67 9.83
N LEU A 426 2.23 -22.69 9.00
CA LEU A 426 2.32 -24.09 9.40
C LEU A 426 3.70 -24.46 9.92
N CYS A 427 4.76 -24.05 9.22
CA CYS A 427 6.16 -24.22 9.65
C CYS A 427 6.36 -23.67 11.07
N LYS A 428 5.81 -22.47 11.34
CA LYS A 428 5.94 -21.83 12.64
C LYS A 428 5.13 -22.55 13.73
N LEU A 429 3.90 -22.99 13.42
CA LEU A 429 3.02 -23.69 14.34
C LEU A 429 3.58 -25.04 14.80
N VAL A 430 4.27 -25.78 13.92
CA VAL A 430 4.85 -27.09 14.25
C VAL A 430 6.23 -27.00 14.91
N THR A 431 6.93 -25.87 14.77
CA THR A 431 8.27 -25.69 15.33
C THR A 431 8.22 -25.88 16.85
N ASN A 432 8.98 -26.86 17.37
CA ASN A 432 9.05 -27.21 18.79
C ASN A 432 7.69 -27.47 19.47
N ASN A 433 6.66 -27.86 18.72
CA ASN A 433 5.31 -28.05 19.28
C ASN A 433 4.76 -29.46 18.94
N PRO A 434 4.86 -30.44 19.86
CA PRO A 434 4.44 -31.82 19.58
C PRO A 434 2.95 -31.94 19.26
N LYS A 435 2.09 -31.19 19.96
CA LYS A 435 0.63 -31.23 19.73
C LYS A 435 0.26 -30.80 18.32
N ASN A 436 0.89 -29.74 17.81
CA ASN A 436 0.64 -29.29 16.45
C ASN A 436 1.28 -30.20 15.40
N ILE A 437 2.40 -30.86 15.73
CA ILE A 437 2.96 -31.92 14.88
C ILE A 437 1.95 -33.07 14.74
N GLU A 438 1.36 -33.53 15.85
CA GLU A 438 0.33 -34.57 15.82
C GLU A 438 -0.86 -34.15 14.97
N ARG A 439 -1.38 -32.92 15.17
CA ARG A 439 -2.47 -32.37 14.36
C ARG A 439 -2.16 -32.42 12.87
N VAL A 440 -0.99 -31.93 12.47
CA VAL A 440 -0.61 -31.88 11.06
C VAL A 440 -0.45 -33.28 10.45
N VAL A 441 0.11 -34.23 11.20
CA VAL A 441 0.48 -35.57 10.69
C VAL A 441 -0.64 -36.60 10.79
N PHE A 442 -1.46 -36.56 11.84
CA PHE A 442 -2.46 -37.57 12.14
C PHE A 442 -3.90 -37.12 11.91
N ASP A 443 -4.23 -35.85 12.19
CA ASP A 443 -5.63 -35.43 12.10
C ASP A 443 -6.08 -35.46 10.64
N ARG A 444 -7.08 -36.30 10.41
CA ARG A 444 -7.74 -36.46 9.13
C ARG A 444 -8.99 -35.62 9.13
N VAL A 445 -9.13 -34.81 8.09
CA VAL A 445 -10.18 -33.80 8.06
C VAL A 445 -10.98 -33.95 6.77
N GLY A 446 -12.29 -33.78 6.88
CA GLY A 446 -13.25 -33.90 5.79
C GLY A 446 -14.25 -32.78 5.84
N GLU A 447 -14.96 -32.57 4.73
CA GLU A 447 -16.05 -31.59 4.66
C GLU A 447 -17.13 -31.95 5.68
N SER A 448 -17.45 -31.00 6.57
CA SER A 448 -18.60 -31.09 7.47
C SER A 448 -19.89 -31.18 6.65
N LYS A 449 -20.86 -31.98 7.10
CA LYS A 449 -22.18 -32.06 6.47
C LYS A 449 -23.05 -30.89 6.93
N ASP A 450 -22.78 -29.68 6.44
CA ASP A 450 -23.67 -28.51 6.46
C ASP A 450 -24.55 -28.36 7.72
N GLU A 451 -23.99 -28.48 8.94
CA GLU A 451 -24.69 -28.06 10.15
C GLU A 451 -24.44 -26.57 10.39
N GLN A 452 -25.51 -25.79 10.40
CA GLN A 452 -25.45 -24.33 10.56
C GLN A 452 -24.81 -23.96 11.90
N GLY A 453 -23.59 -23.42 11.85
CA GLY A 453 -22.85 -22.91 13.00
C GLY A 453 -21.58 -23.68 13.35
N GLU A 454 -21.26 -24.78 12.67
CA GLU A 454 -20.01 -25.51 12.87
C GLU A 454 -18.93 -25.08 11.86
N LEU A 455 -17.66 -25.15 12.27
CA LEU A 455 -16.52 -24.81 11.41
C LEU A 455 -16.40 -25.86 10.27
N PRO A 456 -15.96 -25.48 9.05
CA PRO A 456 -16.12 -26.27 7.81
C PRO A 456 -15.47 -27.66 7.76
N LEU A 457 -14.67 -27.98 8.77
CA LEU A 457 -13.82 -29.17 8.80
C LEU A 457 -14.20 -29.99 10.02
N GLU A 458 -14.49 -31.27 9.82
CA GLU A 458 -14.68 -32.24 10.90
C GLU A 458 -13.62 -33.33 10.82
N SER A 459 -13.27 -33.88 11.99
CA SER A 459 -12.41 -35.05 12.05
C SER A 459 -13.14 -36.25 11.43
N VAL A 460 -12.54 -36.84 10.39
CA VAL A 460 -13.13 -37.98 9.66
C VAL A 460 -12.15 -39.15 9.63
N SER A 461 -12.64 -40.38 9.57
CA SER A 461 -11.76 -41.56 9.64
C SER A 461 -10.88 -41.76 8.41
N ASN A 462 -11.28 -41.28 7.23
CA ASN A 462 -10.67 -41.61 5.93
C ASN A 462 -10.23 -40.39 5.09
N GLY A 463 -10.14 -39.19 5.68
CA GLY A 463 -9.71 -37.97 4.98
C GLY A 463 -8.18 -37.86 4.84
N PRO A 464 -7.68 -36.97 3.95
CA PRO A 464 -6.26 -36.62 3.95
C PRO A 464 -5.90 -35.87 5.23
N THR A 465 -4.62 -35.91 5.59
CA THR A 465 -4.08 -35.09 6.68
C THR A 465 -3.54 -33.77 6.13
N CYS A 466 -3.42 -32.75 6.99
CA CYS A 466 -2.81 -31.48 6.59
C CYS A 466 -1.40 -31.68 6.02
N PHE A 467 -0.64 -32.66 6.52
CA PHE A 467 0.68 -33.02 6.01
C PHE A 467 0.63 -33.53 4.57
N GLU A 468 -0.31 -34.42 4.24
CA GLU A 468 -0.45 -34.99 2.89
C GLU A 468 -0.78 -33.89 1.87
N ASP A 469 -1.73 -33.00 2.22
CA ASP A 469 -2.09 -31.89 1.35
C ASP A 469 -0.98 -30.83 1.25
N LEU A 470 -0.21 -30.59 2.32
CA LEU A 470 0.97 -29.72 2.26
C LEU A 470 2.01 -30.25 1.28
N VAL A 471 2.31 -31.57 1.33
CA VAL A 471 3.23 -32.22 0.39
C VAL A 471 2.68 -32.07 -1.02
N LYS A 472 1.43 -32.45 -1.27
CA LYS A 472 0.77 -32.32 -2.59
C LYS A 472 0.87 -30.88 -3.12
N GLN A 473 0.51 -29.88 -2.31
CA GLN A 473 0.51 -28.48 -2.70
C GLN A 473 1.92 -27.93 -3.00
N SER A 474 2.95 -28.40 -2.29
CA SER A 474 4.34 -28.03 -2.57
C SER A 474 4.87 -28.52 -3.93
N LEU A 475 4.18 -29.50 -4.53
CA LEU A 475 4.55 -30.09 -5.81
C LEU A 475 3.86 -29.43 -6.99
N VAL A 476 2.73 -28.76 -6.77
CA VAL A 476 1.99 -28.01 -7.79
C VAL A 476 2.87 -26.88 -8.33
N PRO A 477 2.99 -26.71 -9.67
CA PRO A 477 3.68 -25.58 -10.27
C PRO A 477 3.11 -24.25 -9.74
N GLY A 478 3.97 -23.39 -9.21
CA GLY A 478 3.56 -22.08 -8.70
C GLY A 478 3.57 -21.03 -9.80
N LYS A 479 2.60 -20.10 -9.76
CA LYS A 479 2.71 -18.82 -10.47
C LYS A 479 3.83 -17.97 -9.87
N PRO A 480 4.41 -17.03 -10.64
CA PRO A 480 5.41 -16.09 -10.09
C PRO A 480 4.88 -15.33 -8.89
N LEU A 481 5.74 -15.13 -7.88
CA LEU A 481 5.43 -14.26 -6.75
C LEU A 481 5.62 -12.79 -7.16
N PRO A 482 4.79 -11.85 -6.64
CA PRO A 482 4.98 -10.42 -6.87
C PRO A 482 6.32 -9.86 -6.39
N SER A 483 6.92 -10.48 -5.37
CA SER A 483 8.21 -10.08 -4.79
C SER A 483 9.01 -11.29 -4.31
N THR A 484 10.34 -11.20 -4.39
CA THR A 484 11.26 -12.21 -3.85
C THR A 484 11.32 -12.24 -2.32
N SER A 485 10.78 -11.21 -1.65
CA SER A 485 10.65 -11.18 -0.19
C SER A 485 9.46 -12.01 0.33
N MET A 486 8.50 -12.34 -0.53
CA MET A 486 7.32 -13.12 -0.18
C MET A 486 7.64 -14.60 0.02
N LYS A 487 6.80 -15.28 0.81
CA LYS A 487 6.96 -16.69 1.13
C LYS A 487 6.60 -17.55 -0.09
N ASN A 488 7.43 -18.55 -0.36
CA ASN A 488 7.21 -19.49 -1.44
C ASN A 488 6.70 -20.82 -0.88
N MET A 489 5.57 -21.30 -1.39
CA MET A 489 4.92 -22.54 -0.95
C MET A 489 5.88 -23.73 -0.93
N MET A 490 6.67 -23.94 -1.98
CA MET A 490 7.59 -25.07 -2.06
C MET A 490 8.71 -24.96 -1.00
N VAL A 491 9.27 -23.76 -0.83
CA VAL A 491 10.36 -23.54 0.14
C VAL A 491 9.85 -23.73 1.58
N GLU A 492 8.72 -23.11 1.91
CA GLU A 492 8.19 -23.13 3.27
C GLU A 492 7.54 -24.48 3.64
N ALA A 493 6.98 -25.21 2.68
CA ALA A 493 6.53 -26.58 2.90
C ALA A 493 7.72 -27.51 3.22
N GLY A 494 8.82 -27.40 2.46
CA GLY A 494 10.06 -28.13 2.78
C GLY A 494 10.60 -27.78 4.17
N ARG A 495 10.59 -26.49 4.55
CA ARG A 495 10.97 -26.04 5.90
C ARG A 495 10.05 -26.59 6.99
N THR A 496 8.76 -26.71 6.72
CA THR A 496 7.79 -27.34 7.64
C THR A 496 8.18 -28.79 7.90
N ILE A 497 8.49 -29.56 6.84
CA ILE A 497 8.96 -30.96 6.97
C ILE A 497 10.26 -31.01 7.78
N VAL A 498 11.22 -30.12 7.51
CA VAL A 498 12.48 -30.03 8.27
C VAL A 498 12.22 -29.71 9.74
N ALA A 499 11.29 -28.80 10.05
CA ALA A 499 10.95 -28.44 11.43
C ALA A 499 10.39 -29.64 12.22
N ILE A 500 9.50 -30.43 11.59
CA ILE A 500 8.97 -31.66 12.18
C ILE A 500 10.11 -32.67 12.40
N LEU A 501 10.93 -32.95 11.37
CA LEU A 501 12.04 -33.91 11.45
C LEU A 501 13.08 -33.50 12.51
N ARG A 502 13.37 -32.20 12.67
CA ARG A 502 14.27 -31.67 13.70
C ARG A 502 13.73 -31.95 15.10
N TYR A 503 12.41 -31.81 15.32
CA TYR A 503 11.80 -32.14 16.60
C TYR A 503 11.93 -33.64 16.89
N LEU A 504 11.56 -34.49 15.92
CA LEU A 504 11.62 -35.95 16.05
C LEU A 504 13.06 -36.46 16.28
N GLY A 505 14.07 -35.82 15.70
CA GLY A 505 15.48 -36.16 15.92
C GLY A 505 16.04 -35.76 17.30
N ARG A 506 15.37 -34.86 18.02
CA ARG A 506 15.79 -34.37 19.35
C ARG A 506 14.93 -34.91 20.50
N ALA A 507 13.74 -35.41 20.18
CA ALA A 507 12.80 -35.89 21.18
C ALA A 507 13.41 -37.04 21.99
N VAL A 508 13.29 -36.95 23.32
CA VAL A 508 13.79 -37.96 24.24
C VAL A 508 12.80 -39.12 24.30
N THR A 509 13.30 -40.35 24.35
CA THR A 509 12.48 -41.55 24.52
C THR A 509 11.62 -41.42 25.79
N GLY A 510 10.29 -41.50 25.63
CA GLY A 510 9.31 -41.34 26.72
C GLY A 510 8.73 -39.94 26.91
N GLY A 511 8.91 -39.02 25.95
CA GLY A 511 8.19 -37.74 25.91
C GLY A 511 6.72 -37.89 25.50
N ASP A 512 5.99 -36.76 25.46
CA ASP A 512 4.54 -36.72 25.19
C ASP A 512 4.16 -37.16 23.75
N LEU A 513 5.11 -37.20 22.82
CA LEU A 513 4.91 -37.56 21.42
C LEU A 513 5.44 -38.97 21.12
N ASP A 514 4.62 -39.81 20.47
CA ASP A 514 5.09 -41.08 19.88
C ASP A 514 5.88 -40.80 18.58
N VAL A 515 7.18 -40.57 18.74
CA VAL A 515 8.11 -40.20 17.67
C VAL A 515 8.11 -41.23 16.53
N ASP A 516 8.03 -42.52 16.86
CA ASP A 516 8.11 -43.58 15.86
C ASP A 516 6.80 -43.69 15.07
N ALA A 517 5.66 -43.55 15.73
CA ALA A 517 4.36 -43.49 15.06
C ALA A 517 4.28 -42.28 14.10
N VAL A 518 4.75 -41.10 14.53
CA VAL A 518 4.77 -39.89 13.69
C VAL A 518 5.66 -40.10 12.46
N ARG A 519 6.88 -40.63 12.64
CA ARG A 519 7.80 -40.94 11.53
C ARG A 519 7.17 -41.90 10.53
N LEU A 520 6.63 -43.02 11.03
CA LEU A 520 5.99 -44.02 10.19
C LEU A 520 4.88 -43.37 9.35
N ARG A 521 4.00 -42.59 9.99
CA ARG A 521 2.91 -41.91 9.30
C ARG A 521 3.38 -40.89 8.27
N MET A 522 4.41 -40.10 8.58
CA MET A 522 5.00 -39.17 7.61
C MET A 522 5.59 -39.90 6.40
N PHE A 523 6.28 -41.03 6.61
CA PHE A 523 6.92 -41.78 5.53
C PHE A 523 5.95 -42.65 4.73
N GLU A 524 4.72 -42.81 5.18
CA GLU A 524 3.61 -43.32 4.35
C GLU A 524 3.14 -42.31 3.31
N CYS A 525 3.34 -41.01 3.54
CA CYS A 525 2.96 -39.96 2.60
C CYS A 525 3.74 -40.12 1.28
N PRO A 526 3.07 -40.24 0.13
CA PRO A 526 3.72 -40.26 -1.18
C PRO A 526 4.56 -39.01 -1.40
N ASP A 527 5.68 -39.15 -2.12
CA ASP A 527 6.58 -38.06 -2.51
C ASP A 527 7.12 -37.19 -1.35
N VAL A 528 7.08 -37.65 -0.10
CA VAL A 528 7.49 -36.85 1.07
C VAL A 528 8.94 -36.34 1.03
N ALA A 529 9.83 -37.02 0.31
CA ALA A 529 11.22 -36.60 0.12
C ALA A 529 11.37 -35.51 -0.96
N ARG A 530 10.42 -35.39 -1.90
CA ARG A 530 10.49 -34.50 -3.07
C ARG A 530 10.52 -33.00 -2.70
N PRO A 531 9.73 -32.49 -1.72
CA PRO A 531 9.84 -31.09 -1.30
C PRO A 531 11.23 -30.77 -0.74
N LEU A 532 11.86 -31.72 -0.03
CA LEU A 532 13.22 -31.58 0.48
C LEU A 532 14.26 -31.63 -0.65
N ALA A 533 14.08 -32.50 -1.64
CA ALA A 533 14.91 -32.52 -2.84
C ALA A 533 14.84 -31.19 -3.61
N LYS A 534 13.64 -30.62 -3.80
CA LYS A 534 13.47 -29.29 -4.42
C LYS A 534 14.15 -28.16 -3.63
N LEU A 535 14.21 -28.26 -2.30
CA LEU A 535 15.02 -27.36 -1.46
C LEU A 535 16.51 -27.52 -1.76
N VAL A 536 17.03 -28.75 -1.85
CA VAL A 536 18.44 -28.99 -2.21
C VAL A 536 18.79 -28.39 -3.57
N ARG A 537 17.87 -28.41 -4.52
CA ARG A 537 18.06 -27.85 -5.88
C ARG A 537 18.13 -26.31 -5.91
N GLN A 538 17.93 -25.61 -4.78
CA GLN A 538 18.03 -24.15 -4.72
C GLN A 538 19.48 -23.66 -4.91
N ARG A 539 19.75 -23.03 -6.06
CA ARG A 539 21.07 -22.47 -6.38
C ARG A 539 21.34 -21.13 -5.71
N PHE A 540 20.34 -20.24 -5.71
CA PHE A 540 20.47 -18.87 -5.21
C PHE A 540 20.19 -18.71 -3.71
N TYR A 541 19.51 -19.68 -3.09
CA TYR A 541 19.13 -19.64 -1.68
C TYR A 541 19.90 -20.68 -0.88
N ALA A 542 21.13 -20.33 -0.49
CA ALA A 542 22.05 -21.25 0.20
C ALA A 542 21.47 -21.84 1.50
N ASP A 543 20.80 -21.02 2.30
CA ASP A 543 20.19 -21.48 3.55
C ASP A 543 19.08 -22.51 3.29
N ALA A 544 18.20 -22.25 2.33
CA ALA A 544 17.10 -23.15 1.97
C ALA A 544 17.64 -24.51 1.48
N ARG A 545 18.71 -24.47 0.67
CA ARG A 545 19.43 -25.68 0.24
C ARG A 545 20.01 -26.46 1.42
N SER A 546 20.72 -25.77 2.32
CA SER A 546 21.33 -26.40 3.49
C SER A 546 20.29 -27.08 4.38
N GLU A 547 19.12 -26.44 4.53
CA GLU A 547 17.97 -27.01 5.23
C GLU A 547 17.41 -28.25 4.53
N GLY A 548 17.33 -28.23 3.19
CA GLY A 548 16.96 -29.41 2.41
C GLY A 548 17.89 -30.60 2.63
N LEU A 549 19.21 -30.37 2.59
CA LEU A 549 20.22 -31.40 2.87
C LEU A 549 20.07 -31.97 4.29
N LEU A 550 19.88 -31.10 5.28
CA LEU A 550 19.61 -31.52 6.65
C LEU A 550 18.32 -32.33 6.75
N GLY A 551 17.25 -31.91 6.08
CA GLY A 551 15.96 -32.62 6.07
C GLY A 551 16.08 -34.04 5.53
N LEU A 552 16.70 -34.19 4.34
CA LEU A 552 16.97 -35.52 3.77
C LEU A 552 17.83 -36.35 4.72
N GLY A 553 18.85 -35.74 5.34
CA GLY A 553 19.73 -36.41 6.29
C GLY A 553 19.00 -36.90 7.54
N LEU A 554 18.09 -36.10 8.10
CA LEU A 554 17.25 -36.48 9.25
C LEU A 554 16.26 -37.60 8.89
N MET A 555 15.68 -37.55 7.68
CA MET A 555 14.80 -38.60 7.17
C MET A 555 15.55 -39.93 7.02
N ALA A 556 16.77 -39.90 6.50
CA ALA A 556 17.62 -41.08 6.28
C ALA A 556 18.13 -41.76 7.57
N GLN A 557 17.87 -41.21 8.77
CA GLN A 557 18.26 -41.83 10.05
C GLN A 557 17.37 -43.04 10.44
N SER A 558 16.41 -43.41 9.59
CA SER A 558 15.56 -44.59 9.75
C SER A 558 15.54 -45.40 8.44
N PRO A 559 15.34 -46.73 8.50
CA PRO A 559 15.19 -47.56 7.30
C PRO A 559 14.08 -47.08 6.36
N GLU A 560 12.91 -46.74 6.91
CA GLU A 560 11.74 -46.31 6.15
C GLU A 560 12.00 -44.96 5.46
N GLY A 561 12.56 -44.00 6.19
CA GLY A 561 12.90 -42.70 5.62
C GLY A 561 14.06 -42.77 4.61
N ALA A 562 15.08 -43.59 4.87
CA ALA A 562 16.16 -43.83 3.90
C ALA A 562 15.63 -44.40 2.58
N SER A 563 14.65 -45.32 2.64
CA SER A 563 13.98 -45.83 1.44
C SER A 563 13.34 -44.70 0.63
N ARG A 564 12.64 -43.75 1.27
CA ARG A 564 12.01 -42.61 0.57
C ARG A 564 13.02 -41.68 -0.09
N VAL A 565 14.15 -41.42 0.57
CA VAL A 565 15.22 -40.60 0.00
C VAL A 565 15.87 -41.31 -1.19
N ILE A 566 16.09 -42.62 -1.11
CA ILE A 566 16.66 -43.42 -2.20
C ILE A 566 15.72 -43.42 -3.42
N ASP A 567 14.42 -43.57 -3.20
CA ASP A 567 13.43 -43.54 -4.28
C ASP A 567 13.44 -42.16 -4.97
N GLU A 568 13.49 -41.06 -4.21
CA GLU A 568 13.59 -39.72 -4.81
C GLU A 568 14.91 -39.48 -5.56
N ILE A 569 16.04 -40.05 -5.10
CA ILE A 569 17.32 -39.98 -5.85
C ILE A 569 17.21 -40.72 -7.20
N LYS A 570 16.43 -41.80 -7.27
CA LYS A 570 16.19 -42.51 -8.54
C LYS A 570 15.30 -41.71 -9.47
N ASP A 571 14.29 -41.04 -8.91
CA ASP A 571 13.31 -40.26 -9.66
C ASP A 571 13.89 -38.92 -10.16
N ASP A 572 14.68 -38.23 -9.34
CA ASP A 572 15.42 -37.01 -9.70
C ASP A 572 16.90 -37.34 -9.99
N ALA A 573 17.18 -37.66 -11.26
CA ALA A 573 18.53 -37.96 -11.74
C ALA A 573 19.55 -36.81 -11.50
N GLY A 574 19.09 -35.58 -11.25
CA GLY A 574 19.94 -34.41 -10.97
C GLY A 574 20.22 -34.19 -9.48
N LEU A 575 19.57 -34.92 -8.57
CA LEU A 575 19.67 -34.69 -7.14
C LEU A 575 21.04 -35.08 -6.58
N LEU A 576 21.54 -36.27 -6.91
CA LEU A 576 22.83 -36.76 -6.39
C LEU A 576 24.00 -35.89 -6.88
N GLU A 577 23.97 -35.44 -8.14
CA GLU A 577 24.99 -34.52 -8.65
C GLU A 577 24.90 -33.14 -7.99
N ALA A 578 23.68 -32.63 -7.74
CA ALA A 578 23.52 -31.39 -7.00
C ALA A 578 24.10 -31.48 -5.58
N ILE A 579 23.81 -32.56 -4.85
CA ILE A 579 24.40 -32.80 -3.52
C ILE A 579 25.93 -32.75 -3.58
N LYS A 580 26.52 -33.39 -4.59
CA LYS A 580 27.97 -33.39 -4.81
C LYS A 580 28.50 -31.98 -5.13
N GLU A 581 27.93 -31.27 -6.09
CA GLU A 581 28.35 -29.92 -6.50
C GLU A 581 28.35 -28.95 -5.31
N PHE A 582 27.31 -29.00 -4.47
CA PHE A 582 27.17 -28.13 -3.31
C PHE A 582 28.09 -28.51 -2.16
N ALA A 583 28.30 -29.81 -1.91
CA ALA A 583 29.27 -30.28 -0.92
C ALA A 583 30.73 -29.96 -1.32
N GLU A 584 31.02 -29.89 -2.62
CA GLU A 584 32.34 -29.52 -3.16
C GLU A 584 32.53 -27.99 -3.30
N GLY A 585 31.48 -27.19 -3.08
CA GLY A 585 31.52 -25.72 -3.18
C GLY A 585 31.70 -25.18 -4.60
N LYS A 586 31.34 -25.95 -5.64
CA LYS A 586 31.65 -25.62 -7.04
C LYS A 586 30.67 -24.68 -7.73
N ASP A 587 29.42 -24.57 -7.27
CA ASP A 587 28.34 -23.90 -8.01
C ASP A 587 27.58 -22.84 -7.18
N GLY A 588 28.32 -22.11 -6.34
CA GLY A 588 27.78 -21.10 -5.44
C GLY A 588 28.41 -19.72 -5.66
N GLY A 589 27.60 -18.72 -6.05
CA GLY A 589 28.06 -17.35 -6.27
C GLY A 589 28.98 -16.85 -5.14
N ALA A 590 30.21 -16.49 -5.52
CA ALA A 590 31.39 -16.44 -4.65
C ALA A 590 31.41 -15.32 -3.57
N GLU A 591 30.35 -14.53 -3.40
CA GLU A 591 30.39 -13.34 -2.53
C GLU A 591 29.69 -13.50 -1.17
N GLN A 592 29.04 -14.64 -0.87
CA GLN A 592 28.30 -14.82 0.41
C GLN A 592 28.59 -16.13 1.20
N GLN A 593 29.56 -16.96 0.80
CA GLN A 593 29.52 -18.40 1.12
C GLN A 593 30.46 -18.97 2.20
N GLY A 594 31.18 -18.16 2.98
CA GLY A 594 32.16 -18.70 3.94
C GLY A 594 31.60 -19.73 4.95
N GLN A 595 30.44 -19.46 5.55
CA GLN A 595 29.83 -20.37 6.56
C GLN A 595 28.85 -21.39 5.96
N ALA A 596 28.19 -21.07 4.85
CA ALA A 596 27.17 -21.93 4.25
C ALA A 596 27.77 -23.16 3.56
N ALA A 597 28.90 -23.00 2.85
CA ALA A 597 29.59 -24.12 2.19
C ALA A 597 30.02 -25.22 3.19
N GLY A 598 30.47 -24.83 4.39
CA GLY A 598 30.81 -25.78 5.45
C GLY A 598 29.61 -26.56 5.99
N ARG A 599 28.44 -25.91 6.09
CA ARG A 599 27.19 -26.58 6.52
C ARG A 599 26.67 -27.54 5.45
N ASP A 600 26.72 -27.14 4.18
CA ASP A 600 26.31 -27.97 3.06
C ASP A 600 27.16 -29.26 2.98
N TYR A 601 28.48 -29.12 3.11
CA TYR A 601 29.38 -30.26 3.23
C TYR A 601 29.02 -31.19 4.40
N GLN A 602 28.85 -30.63 5.61
CA GLN A 602 28.56 -31.42 6.80
C GLN A 602 27.22 -32.16 6.67
N ASN A 603 26.18 -31.48 6.19
CA ASN A 603 24.85 -32.08 6.01
C ASN A 603 24.88 -33.17 4.93
N ALA A 604 25.61 -32.96 3.83
CA ALA A 604 25.77 -33.97 2.78
C ALA A 604 26.49 -35.22 3.30
N VAL A 605 27.57 -35.06 4.08
CA VAL A 605 28.28 -36.21 4.68
C VAL A 605 27.37 -37.01 5.61
N VAL A 606 26.61 -36.32 6.48
CA VAL A 606 25.66 -36.97 7.40
C VAL A 606 24.57 -37.72 6.63
N LEU A 607 24.01 -37.12 5.57
CA LEU A 607 23.03 -37.76 4.70
C LEU A 607 23.59 -39.04 4.07
N LEU A 608 24.75 -38.95 3.41
CA LEU A 608 25.34 -40.10 2.71
C LEU A 608 25.71 -41.24 3.69
N GLN A 609 26.15 -40.89 4.90
CA GLN A 609 26.40 -41.88 5.96
C GLN A 609 25.11 -42.56 6.41
N ALA A 610 24.04 -41.79 6.64
CA ALA A 610 22.75 -42.32 7.06
C ALA A 610 22.17 -43.27 6.00
N LEU A 611 22.24 -42.91 4.72
CA LEU A 611 21.82 -43.76 3.60
C LEU A 611 22.57 -45.09 3.54
N GLN A 612 23.87 -45.11 3.84
CA GLN A 612 24.63 -46.36 3.87
C GLN A 612 24.27 -47.24 5.06
N ASN A 613 24.09 -46.65 6.23
CA ASN A 613 23.73 -47.37 7.45
C ASN A 613 22.33 -48.00 7.35
N HIS A 614 21.43 -47.35 6.63
CA HIS A 614 20.02 -47.75 6.48
C HIS A 614 19.67 -48.20 5.07
N TRP A 615 20.65 -48.70 4.31
CA TRP A 615 20.43 -49.17 2.94
C TRP A 615 19.45 -50.35 2.90
N PRO A 616 18.38 -50.32 2.08
CA PRO A 616 17.44 -51.43 1.96
C PRO A 616 18.13 -52.72 1.49
N ASN A 617 17.78 -53.87 2.05
CA ASN A 617 18.40 -55.16 1.71
C ASN A 617 18.25 -55.53 0.22
N GLU A 618 17.19 -55.07 -0.45
CA GLU A 618 16.92 -55.27 -1.88
C GLU A 618 17.22 -54.01 -2.73
N GLY A 619 17.99 -53.05 -2.19
CA GLY A 619 18.28 -51.78 -2.86
C GLY A 619 19.28 -51.91 -4.03
N ASP A 620 19.26 -50.94 -4.94
CA ASP A 620 20.13 -50.90 -6.12
C ASP A 620 21.63 -50.82 -5.75
N GLY A 621 22.36 -51.91 -5.98
CA GLY A 621 23.79 -52.00 -5.69
C GLY A 621 24.63 -50.95 -6.43
N THR A 622 24.23 -50.55 -7.64
CA THR A 622 24.96 -49.54 -8.42
C THR A 622 24.85 -48.18 -7.77
N LEU A 623 23.64 -47.80 -7.34
CA LEU A 623 23.41 -46.53 -6.64
C LEU A 623 24.09 -46.53 -5.26
N LYS A 624 24.10 -47.68 -4.57
CA LYS A 624 24.83 -47.84 -3.30
C LYS A 624 26.31 -47.54 -3.46
N ASP A 625 26.93 -48.08 -4.52
CA ASP A 625 28.35 -47.86 -4.82
C ASP A 625 28.63 -46.40 -5.21
N GLN A 626 27.72 -45.75 -5.94
CA GLN A 626 27.83 -44.32 -6.26
C GLN A 626 27.80 -43.44 -4.99
N ILE A 627 26.87 -43.70 -4.08
CA ILE A 627 26.75 -43.01 -2.78
C ILE A 627 28.00 -43.26 -1.92
N ALA A 628 28.51 -44.49 -1.89
CA ALA A 628 29.73 -44.84 -1.18
C ALA A 628 30.97 -44.14 -1.77
N SER A 629 31.07 -44.08 -3.10
CA SER A 629 32.13 -43.36 -3.79
C SER A 629 32.10 -41.87 -3.49
N LEU A 630 30.91 -41.25 -3.53
CA LEU A 630 30.73 -39.83 -3.21
C LEU A 630 31.12 -39.54 -1.75
N GLN A 631 30.65 -40.33 -0.79
CA GLN A 631 31.01 -40.15 0.62
C GLN A 631 32.53 -40.25 0.83
N ASN A 632 33.18 -41.24 0.20
CA ASN A 632 34.63 -41.39 0.26
C ASN A 632 35.39 -40.22 -0.38
N SER A 633 34.86 -39.64 -1.46
CA SER A 633 35.41 -38.44 -2.09
C SER A 633 35.33 -37.24 -1.15
N LEU A 634 34.14 -36.99 -0.57
CA LEU A 634 33.92 -35.90 0.38
C LEU A 634 34.79 -36.07 1.64
N GLY A 635 34.92 -37.29 2.18
CA GLY A 635 35.76 -37.57 3.35
C GLY A 635 37.26 -37.31 3.14
N LYS A 636 37.75 -37.40 1.90
CA LYS A 636 39.16 -37.08 1.56
C LYS A 636 39.44 -35.58 1.49
N MET A 637 38.42 -34.73 1.34
CA MET A 637 38.58 -33.27 1.34
C MET A 637 38.71 -32.66 2.74
N MET A 638 38.51 -33.47 3.80
CA MET A 638 38.65 -33.05 5.20
C MET A 638 40.09 -33.14 5.74
N VAL A 639 41.05 -33.63 4.95
CA VAL A 639 42.46 -33.85 5.34
C VAL A 639 43.37 -32.74 4.82
#